data_AF-A0A9P9U3S9-F1
#
_entry.id   AF-A0A9P9U3S9-F1
#
_cell.length_a   1.000
_cell.length_b   1.000
_cell.length_c   1.000
_cell.angle_alpha   90.00
_cell.angle_beta   90.00
_cell.angle_gamma   90.00
#
_symmetry.space_group_name_H-M   'P 1'
#
loop_
_entity.id
_entity.type
_entity.pdbx_description
1 polymer ?
#
loop_
_entity_poly.entity_id
_entity_poly.type
_entity_poly.pdbx_seq_one_letter_code
_entity_poly.pdbx_strand_id
1 'polypeptide(L)'
;MATLFMTNEELGKKDDDHRRTKIPPMRSSQWNAARIPPRKTLKRLAIALTVAVFVYLFVHNIPTDNPIRDHRHPVYTPAQHPSNAPNVPKLNPDRPWKPPAKPETVKPRPKPVPKVDIKPVSDVGYSGPITFPNLAVSLQAIYETQGTSPTNKNILFAASSPKSAAKLLPMACQMGTELRSYVHFALMSRSDIDMEELQAINGIDQSCQIIFHDARLDKSTESTKARLSKGVGRAFHHIQTYMHPQAVLVDASGEEEEYFLPAARDQASEEGFPLIELPQGTQKRLAWIPKLDSASLAAWNKVNVEILVYASAGTSGSLIRLLKSLSAADFTACAVPHLTIELSHDIDAATTQYLQNFQWPPSRAYNPTHVSQLTVRHRIPRKSLTEEESSVRFLESFWPSNQHSHVLVLSPNTELSLSFYHYLKYALLEYSYSVPATMQQWDSRLLGISLELPSTHPGDALKPFSPPSASKKAATAQQKQQQKKTPTNTNTPFLWQAPGSSAILYSGQKWRELHNLVSKSLEFAHHQQHDSSTNTALTFFTQKQISKHYPSWLEHALRLARARGYFTLYPSPQTARNLATVHNELYRAPEEYRQDDHLGGTEPKYRQQKDEISLSPGLLLDSLPTGGNLLPFGDMPLLDWEGRTTSLAEVDKRAGEFVDKFRRAVGCGKLEKGKSQINEGENEEDEEYEGEILVSGVRRGGVEDLFCNR
;
A
#
# COMPACT_ATOMS: atom_id res chain seq x y z
N MET A 1 14.45 59.99 -38.01
CA MET A 1 13.85 60.30 -39.33
C MET A 1 12.76 59.26 -39.58
N ALA A 2 11.49 59.66 -39.40
CA ALA A 2 10.52 59.86 -40.49
C ALA A 2 9.74 58.54 -40.80
N THR A 3 8.56 58.34 -40.19
CA THR A 3 7.19 58.56 -40.73
C THR A 3 6.74 57.47 -41.70
N LEU A 4 5.68 56.69 -41.40
CA LEU A 4 4.25 56.99 -41.60
C LEU A 4 3.86 57.18 -43.09
N PHE A 5 3.00 56.27 -43.56
CA PHE A 5 2.04 56.36 -44.67
C PHE A 5 0.88 55.43 -44.23
N MET A 6 -0.42 55.76 -44.05
CA MET A 6 -1.36 56.72 -44.66
C MET A 6 -1.33 56.64 -46.20
N THR A 7 -2.40 56.32 -46.95
CA THR A 7 -3.85 56.55 -46.79
C THR A 7 -4.61 55.95 -47.99
N ASN A 8 -5.92 55.68 -47.81
CA ASN A 8 -7.10 55.83 -48.72
C ASN A 8 -7.04 55.20 -50.15
N GLU A 9 -8.11 54.73 -50.80
CA GLU A 9 -9.46 55.28 -51.02
C GLU A 9 -10.29 54.19 -51.78
N GLU A 10 -11.48 53.81 -51.29
CA GLU A 10 -12.81 54.02 -51.92
C GLU A 10 -13.27 53.10 -53.07
N LEU A 11 -14.48 52.52 -52.87
CA LEU A 11 -15.56 52.12 -53.80
C LEU A 11 -16.24 50.87 -53.21
N GLY A 12 -17.53 50.74 -52.94
CA GLY A 12 -18.71 51.56 -53.17
C GLY A 12 -19.95 50.66 -52.93
N LYS A 13 -20.63 50.89 -51.81
CA LYS A 13 -22.09 50.78 -51.54
C LYS A 13 -22.92 49.56 -52.05
N LYS A 14 -23.56 48.84 -51.11
CA LYS A 14 -25.03 48.65 -51.08
C LYS A 14 -25.55 48.29 -49.67
N ASP A 15 -26.58 49.03 -49.27
CA ASP A 15 -27.25 49.11 -47.95
C ASP A 15 -28.32 48.01 -47.71
N ASP A 16 -28.85 48.04 -46.47
CA ASP A 16 -30.07 47.43 -45.89
C ASP A 16 -29.86 46.06 -45.19
N ASP A 17 -30.05 45.87 -43.87
CA ASP A 17 -31.14 46.33 -43.02
C ASP A 17 -30.74 46.69 -41.56
N HIS A 18 -31.47 47.66 -41.02
CA HIS A 18 -31.35 48.24 -39.69
C HIS A 18 -32.01 47.40 -38.56
N ARG A 19 -31.42 47.41 -37.35
CA ARG A 19 -31.97 48.19 -36.22
C ARG A 19 -31.06 48.21 -34.98
N ARG A 20 -31.21 49.30 -34.24
CA ARG A 20 -30.29 49.90 -33.27
C ARG A 20 -30.56 49.47 -31.84
N THR A 21 -29.46 49.42 -31.11
CA THR A 21 -29.27 49.62 -29.66
C THR A 21 -29.96 50.87 -29.11
N LYS A 22 -30.25 50.89 -27.79
CA LYS A 22 -30.05 52.07 -26.90
C LYS A 22 -30.36 51.76 -25.41
N ILE A 23 -29.30 51.82 -24.61
CA ILE A 23 -29.05 52.54 -23.33
C ILE A 23 -30.28 53.02 -22.49
N PRO A 24 -30.24 52.89 -21.14
CA PRO A 24 -31.30 53.25 -20.18
C PRO A 24 -31.25 54.72 -19.70
N PRO A 25 -32.30 55.23 -19.01
CA PRO A 25 -32.08 55.71 -17.63
C PRO A 25 -33.30 55.70 -16.65
N MET A 26 -32.92 55.70 -15.35
CA MET A 26 -33.49 56.25 -14.09
C MET A 26 -35.00 56.57 -13.84
N ARG A 27 -35.43 56.11 -12.65
CA ARG A 27 -36.33 56.68 -11.60
C ARG A 27 -37.79 57.05 -11.94
N SER A 28 -38.75 56.43 -11.23
CA SER A 28 -39.44 57.04 -10.07
C SER A 28 -40.57 56.16 -9.51
N SER A 29 -40.86 56.38 -8.23
CA SER A 29 -41.90 55.79 -7.38
C SER A 29 -43.32 56.06 -7.89
N GLN A 30 -44.22 55.07 -7.77
CA GLN A 30 -45.60 55.29 -7.28
C GLN A 30 -46.31 53.97 -6.96
N TRP A 31 -46.84 53.90 -5.73
CA TRP A 31 -47.82 52.93 -5.23
C TRP A 31 -49.14 52.99 -6.01
N ASN A 32 -49.81 51.84 -6.21
CA ASN A 32 -51.24 51.69 -5.95
C ASN A 32 -51.75 50.23 -6.05
N ALA A 33 -52.38 49.81 -4.94
CA ALA A 33 -53.58 48.99 -4.76
C ALA A 33 -53.72 47.56 -5.34
N ALA A 34 -54.02 46.66 -4.41
CA ALA A 34 -54.36 45.26 -4.59
C ALA A 34 -55.59 45.02 -5.50
N ARG A 35 -55.45 44.03 -6.40
CA ARG A 35 -56.59 43.28 -6.95
C ARG A 35 -56.33 41.78 -6.76
N ILE A 36 -57.30 41.15 -6.12
CA ILE A 36 -57.36 39.72 -5.78
C ILE A 36 -57.28 38.87 -7.06
N PRO A 37 -56.49 37.78 -7.11
CA PRO A 37 -56.49 36.86 -8.24
C PRO A 37 -57.47 35.69 -8.00
N PRO A 38 -58.30 35.31 -8.97
CA PRO A 38 -58.79 33.95 -9.04
C PRO A 38 -58.11 33.21 -10.20
N ARG A 39 -57.88 31.90 -10.00
CA ARG A 39 -57.53 30.84 -10.99
C ARG A 39 -56.08 30.35 -11.11
N LYS A 40 -55.07 30.98 -10.49
CA LYS A 40 -53.69 30.41 -10.48
C LYS A 40 -53.39 29.52 -9.26
N THR A 41 -54.05 29.76 -8.12
CA THR A 41 -53.88 28.97 -6.89
C THR A 41 -54.51 27.60 -6.97
N LEU A 42 -55.69 27.48 -7.61
CA LEU A 42 -56.37 26.19 -7.79
C LEU A 42 -55.56 25.21 -8.65
N LYS A 43 -54.86 25.72 -9.68
CA LYS A 43 -53.95 24.91 -10.51
C LYS A 43 -52.77 24.38 -9.71
N ARG A 44 -52.16 25.20 -8.85
CA ARG A 44 -51.05 24.77 -7.99
C ARG A 44 -51.49 23.74 -6.95
N LEU A 45 -52.71 23.90 -6.41
CA LEU A 45 -53.26 22.97 -5.44
C LEU A 45 -53.65 21.63 -6.08
N ALA A 46 -54.17 21.65 -7.31
CA ALA A 46 -54.41 20.43 -8.09
C ALA A 46 -53.10 19.69 -8.42
N ILE A 47 -52.05 20.41 -8.82
CA ILE A 47 -50.72 19.82 -9.10
C ILE A 47 -50.13 19.19 -7.83
N ALA A 48 -50.18 19.90 -6.69
CA ALA A 48 -49.71 19.39 -5.42
C ALA A 48 -50.45 18.11 -5.01
N LEU A 49 -51.77 18.06 -5.23
CA LEU A 49 -52.58 16.89 -4.92
C LEU A 49 -52.27 15.71 -5.84
N THR A 50 -52.02 15.93 -7.13
CA THR A 50 -51.55 14.87 -8.04
C THR A 50 -50.16 14.35 -7.68
N VAL A 51 -49.23 15.22 -7.27
CA VAL A 51 -47.90 14.80 -6.80
C VAL A 51 -48.03 13.97 -5.52
N ALA A 52 -48.87 14.41 -4.58
CA ALA A 52 -49.11 13.67 -3.33
C ALA A 52 -49.73 12.27 -3.60
N VAL A 53 -50.65 12.15 -4.56
CA VAL A 53 -51.21 10.86 -4.97
C VAL A 53 -50.15 9.99 -5.64
N PHE A 54 -49.27 10.57 -6.47
CA PHE A 54 -48.17 9.84 -7.09
C PHE A 54 -47.18 9.30 -6.05
N VAL A 55 -46.80 10.13 -5.07
CA VAL A 55 -45.93 9.73 -3.96
C VAL A 55 -46.61 8.65 -3.12
N TYR A 56 -47.90 8.78 -2.83
CA TYR A 56 -48.66 7.78 -2.09
C TYR A 56 -48.71 6.44 -2.84
N LEU A 57 -49.01 6.45 -4.14
CA LEU A 57 -49.01 5.25 -4.97
C LEU A 57 -47.63 4.63 -5.11
N PHE A 58 -46.58 5.46 -5.19
CA PHE A 58 -45.20 5.00 -5.22
C PHE A 58 -44.85 4.30 -3.91
N VAL A 59 -45.10 4.92 -2.77
CA VAL A 59 -44.82 4.32 -1.44
C VAL A 59 -45.65 3.05 -1.21
N HIS A 60 -46.91 3.02 -1.66
CA HIS A 60 -47.79 1.87 -1.42
C HIS A 60 -47.54 0.69 -2.37
N ASN A 61 -46.96 0.93 -3.56
CA ASN A 61 -46.56 -0.11 -4.51
C ASN A 61 -45.05 -0.42 -4.48
N ILE A 62 -44.28 0.04 -3.48
CA ILE A 62 -42.93 -0.51 -3.26
C ILE A 62 -43.11 -1.97 -2.84
N PRO A 63 -42.67 -2.96 -3.63
CA PRO A 63 -42.67 -4.35 -3.20
C PRO A 63 -41.71 -4.47 -2.01
N THR A 64 -42.25 -4.72 -0.81
CA THR A 64 -41.48 -4.94 0.42
C THR A 64 -40.78 -6.30 0.47
N ASP A 65 -40.85 -7.09 -0.61
CA ASP A 65 -40.19 -8.39 -0.77
C ASP A 65 -39.02 -8.34 -1.77
N ASN A 66 -38.37 -7.18 -1.92
CA ASN A 66 -37.05 -7.13 -2.55
C ASN A 66 -35.99 -7.32 -1.45
N PRO A 67 -35.31 -8.48 -1.36
CA PRO A 67 -34.12 -8.58 -0.54
C PRO A 67 -33.13 -7.52 -0.99
N ILE A 68 -32.42 -6.91 -0.03
CA ILE A 68 -31.29 -6.03 -0.31
C ILE A 68 -30.40 -6.77 -1.30
N ARG A 69 -30.33 -6.28 -2.55
CA ARG A 69 -29.41 -6.77 -3.57
C ARG A 69 -28.01 -6.48 -3.05
N ASP A 70 -27.43 -7.45 -2.37
CA ASP A 70 -26.03 -7.43 -2.03
C ASP A 70 -25.26 -7.63 -3.35
N HIS A 71 -24.89 -6.54 -4.00
CA HIS A 71 -24.09 -6.52 -5.23
C HIS A 71 -22.66 -7.05 -5.02
N ARG A 72 -22.41 -7.81 -3.95
CA ARG A 72 -21.07 -8.22 -3.56
C ARG A 72 -20.61 -9.47 -4.31
N HIS A 73 -21.42 -10.52 -4.48
CA HIS A 73 -21.01 -11.72 -5.24
C HIS A 73 -22.22 -12.54 -5.76
N PRO A 74 -22.20 -13.05 -7.01
CA PRO A 74 -23.11 -14.11 -7.44
C PRO A 74 -22.68 -15.48 -6.87
N VAL A 75 -23.63 -16.22 -6.29
CA VAL A 75 -23.45 -17.63 -5.92
C VAL A 75 -23.89 -18.48 -7.11
N TYR A 76 -22.97 -19.21 -7.72
CA TYR A 76 -23.27 -20.12 -8.83
C TYR A 76 -23.73 -21.48 -8.31
N THR A 77 -24.98 -21.85 -8.59
CA THR A 77 -25.41 -23.24 -8.64
C THR A 77 -25.12 -23.79 -10.04
N PRO A 78 -24.54 -25.00 -10.19
CA PRO A 78 -24.32 -25.59 -11.50
C PRO A 78 -25.63 -25.71 -12.28
N ALA A 79 -25.63 -25.26 -13.54
CA ALA A 79 -26.80 -25.29 -14.41
C ALA A 79 -27.33 -26.72 -14.56
N GLN A 80 -28.58 -26.95 -14.16
CA GLN A 80 -29.30 -28.17 -14.48
C GLN A 80 -29.45 -28.27 -16.01
N HIS A 81 -28.91 -29.34 -16.59
CA HIS A 81 -29.03 -29.66 -18.01
C HIS A 81 -30.51 -29.67 -18.44
N PRO A 82 -30.88 -29.02 -19.57
CA PRO A 82 -32.18 -29.23 -20.19
C PRO A 82 -32.27 -30.67 -20.71
N SER A 83 -33.22 -31.40 -20.16
CA SER A 83 -33.59 -32.77 -20.50
C SER A 83 -33.93 -32.94 -21.97
N ASN A 84 -33.16 -33.76 -22.70
CA ASN A 84 -33.64 -34.57 -23.83
C ASN A 84 -32.60 -35.64 -24.18
N ALA A 85 -32.66 -36.79 -23.49
CA ALA A 85 -32.07 -38.06 -23.95
C ALA A 85 -32.85 -39.25 -23.34
N PRO A 86 -32.91 -40.42 -24.02
CA PRO A 86 -33.94 -41.43 -23.79
C PRO A 86 -33.70 -42.33 -22.56
N ASN A 87 -34.81 -42.82 -22.01
CA ASN A 87 -34.94 -43.73 -20.86
C ASN A 87 -33.79 -44.72 -20.61
N VAL A 88 -33.19 -44.61 -19.43
CA VAL A 88 -32.39 -45.67 -18.78
C VAL A 88 -33.16 -46.21 -17.58
N PRO A 89 -33.22 -47.53 -17.32
CA PRO A 89 -34.10 -48.09 -16.29
C PRO A 89 -33.65 -47.72 -14.87
N LYS A 90 -34.59 -47.28 -14.04
CA LYS A 90 -34.39 -46.98 -12.61
C LYS A 90 -33.96 -48.25 -11.85
N LEU A 91 -32.81 -48.20 -11.18
CA LEU A 91 -32.37 -49.24 -10.25
C LEU A 91 -32.99 -49.01 -8.86
N ASN A 92 -33.62 -50.06 -8.33
CA ASN A 92 -34.42 -50.10 -7.11
C ASN A 92 -33.54 -50.02 -5.84
N PRO A 93 -33.82 -49.16 -4.84
CA PRO A 93 -32.92 -48.89 -3.72
C PRO A 93 -33.19 -49.80 -2.51
N ASP A 94 -33.10 -51.12 -2.68
CA ASP A 94 -33.12 -52.06 -1.55
C ASP A 94 -32.26 -53.30 -1.83
N ARG A 95 -30.95 -53.20 -1.52
CA ARG A 95 -30.09 -54.36 -1.28
C ARG A 95 -29.09 -54.07 -0.15
N PRO A 96 -29.05 -54.88 0.92
CA PRO A 96 -28.03 -54.76 1.95
C PRO A 96 -26.68 -55.33 1.47
N TRP A 97 -25.62 -54.56 1.71
CA TRP A 97 -24.22 -54.83 1.38
C TRP A 97 -23.65 -56.04 2.17
N LYS A 98 -22.98 -56.98 1.48
CA LYS A 98 -22.13 -58.01 2.10
C LYS A 98 -20.66 -57.73 1.75
N PRO A 99 -19.73 -57.77 2.73
CA PRO A 99 -18.31 -57.49 2.47
C PRO A 99 -17.65 -58.61 1.66
N PRO A 100 -16.71 -58.31 0.73
CA PRO A 100 -16.00 -59.33 -0.03
C PRO A 100 -14.93 -60.04 0.81
N ALA A 101 -14.81 -61.35 0.58
CA ALA A 101 -13.82 -62.23 1.19
C ALA A 101 -12.41 -62.02 0.62
N LYS A 102 -11.41 -62.23 1.49
CA LYS A 102 -9.97 -62.22 1.18
C LYS A 102 -9.61 -63.23 0.07
N PRO A 103 -8.79 -62.86 -0.92
CA PRO A 103 -8.14 -63.86 -1.78
C PRO A 103 -6.86 -64.42 -1.15
N GLU A 104 -6.73 -65.73 -1.27
CA GLU A 104 -5.62 -66.58 -0.84
C GLU A 104 -4.28 -66.24 -1.50
N THR A 105 -3.23 -66.42 -0.72
CA THR A 105 -1.82 -66.33 -1.08
C THR A 105 -1.38 -67.46 -2.02
N VAL A 106 -0.81 -67.11 -3.17
CA VAL A 106 0.06 -68.01 -3.95
C VAL A 106 1.35 -67.26 -4.31
N LYS A 107 2.49 -67.75 -3.80
CA LYS A 107 3.85 -67.25 -4.07
C LYS A 107 4.38 -67.78 -5.41
N PRO A 108 4.91 -66.95 -6.33
CA PRO A 108 5.78 -67.43 -7.40
C PRO A 108 7.27 -67.29 -7.03
N ARG A 109 8.08 -68.28 -7.41
CA ARG A 109 9.55 -68.33 -7.26
C ARG A 109 10.27 -67.40 -8.27
N PRO A 110 11.47 -66.88 -7.94
CA PRO A 110 12.18 -65.91 -8.78
C PRO A 110 12.91 -66.58 -9.96
N LYS A 111 12.88 -65.92 -11.12
CA LYS A 111 13.76 -66.20 -12.28
C LYS A 111 14.67 -65.00 -12.57
N PRO A 112 15.86 -65.20 -13.18
CA PRO A 112 16.97 -64.26 -13.14
C PRO A 112 16.81 -63.08 -14.11
N VAL A 113 17.37 -61.94 -13.70
CA VAL A 113 17.37 -60.64 -14.39
C VAL A 113 18.33 -60.65 -15.58
N PRO A 114 17.92 -60.32 -16.81
CA PRO A 114 18.83 -59.90 -17.86
C PRO A 114 19.19 -58.41 -17.69
N LYS A 115 20.48 -58.09 -17.77
CA LYS A 115 20.99 -56.72 -17.87
C LYS A 115 20.39 -56.05 -19.12
N VAL A 116 19.75 -54.90 -18.94
CA VAL A 116 19.28 -54.05 -20.04
C VAL A 116 20.09 -52.77 -20.00
N ASP A 117 20.76 -52.50 -21.12
CA ASP A 117 21.49 -51.26 -21.41
C ASP A 117 20.56 -50.05 -21.29
N ILE A 118 21.00 -49.05 -20.54
CA ILE A 118 20.31 -47.78 -20.39
C ILE A 118 20.49 -46.97 -21.68
N LYS A 119 19.51 -47.06 -22.58
CA LYS A 119 19.23 -46.02 -23.57
C LYS A 119 18.32 -44.96 -22.92
N PRO A 120 18.48 -43.66 -23.22
CA PRO A 120 17.62 -42.63 -22.67
C PRO A 120 16.17 -42.90 -23.08
N VAL A 121 15.28 -43.00 -22.09
CA VAL A 121 13.85 -43.16 -22.30
C VAL A 121 13.35 -41.91 -23.02
N SER A 122 12.92 -42.08 -24.27
CA SER A 122 12.21 -41.05 -25.02
C SER A 122 10.92 -40.65 -24.29
N ASP A 123 10.62 -39.35 -24.27
CA ASP A 123 9.39 -38.77 -23.74
C ASP A 123 8.20 -39.19 -24.64
N VAL A 124 7.75 -40.45 -24.53
CA VAL A 124 6.64 -41.04 -25.31
C VAL A 124 5.31 -40.54 -24.75
N GLY A 125 5.07 -39.24 -24.88
CA GLY A 125 3.81 -38.59 -24.52
C GLY A 125 3.11 -38.02 -25.76
N TYR A 126 1.81 -37.77 -25.63
CA TYR A 126 1.02 -37.07 -26.63
C TYR A 126 1.52 -35.63 -26.80
N SER A 127 1.84 -35.25 -28.04
CA SER A 127 2.38 -33.94 -28.44
C SER A 127 1.51 -33.28 -29.52
N GLY A 128 0.18 -33.36 -29.36
CA GLY A 128 -0.80 -32.79 -30.27
C GLY A 128 -1.13 -31.30 -30.02
N PRO A 129 -2.11 -30.72 -30.76
CA PRO A 129 -2.54 -29.34 -30.58
C PRO A 129 -3.05 -29.10 -29.15
N ILE A 130 -2.88 -27.88 -28.65
CA ILE A 130 -3.26 -27.48 -27.28
C ILE A 130 -4.72 -27.03 -27.31
N THR A 131 -5.59 -27.74 -26.59
CA THR A 131 -6.99 -27.33 -26.41
C THR A 131 -7.39 -27.37 -24.93
N PHE A 132 -8.26 -26.46 -24.52
CA PHE A 132 -8.79 -26.37 -23.17
C PHE A 132 -10.31 -26.63 -23.20
N PRO A 133 -10.76 -27.87 -22.91
CA PRO A 133 -12.17 -28.22 -23.04
C PRO A 133 -13.08 -27.42 -22.09
N ASN A 134 -12.61 -27.17 -20.86
CA ASN A 134 -13.43 -26.61 -19.78
C ASN A 134 -13.14 -25.12 -19.47
N LEU A 135 -11.96 -24.61 -19.86
CA LEU A 135 -11.51 -23.27 -19.48
C LEU A 135 -12.43 -22.18 -20.04
N ALA A 136 -12.79 -22.27 -21.31
CA ALA A 136 -13.62 -21.27 -21.98
C ALA A 136 -15.00 -21.11 -21.29
N VAL A 137 -15.62 -22.22 -20.88
CA VAL A 137 -16.91 -22.21 -20.18
C VAL A 137 -16.78 -21.48 -18.83
N SER A 138 -15.74 -21.79 -18.06
CA SER A 138 -15.50 -21.15 -16.76
C SER A 138 -15.14 -19.67 -16.88
N LEU A 139 -14.43 -19.25 -17.93
CA LEU A 139 -14.09 -17.84 -18.18
C LEU A 139 -15.28 -17.02 -18.69
N GLN A 140 -16.20 -17.63 -19.41
CA GLN A 140 -17.45 -16.95 -19.81
C GLN A 140 -18.38 -16.75 -18.61
N ALA A 141 -18.35 -17.65 -17.63
CA ALA A 141 -19.17 -17.56 -16.44
C ALA A 141 -18.81 -16.38 -15.51
N ILE A 142 -17.63 -15.75 -15.65
CA ILE A 142 -17.18 -14.68 -14.75
C ILE A 142 -17.49 -13.26 -15.24
N TYR A 143 -18.49 -13.08 -16.10
CA TYR A 143 -18.88 -11.76 -16.64
C TYR A 143 -19.08 -10.69 -15.54
N GLU A 144 -19.63 -11.08 -14.39
CA GLU A 144 -19.90 -10.17 -13.27
C GLU A 144 -18.65 -9.68 -12.52
N THR A 145 -17.49 -10.34 -12.68
CA THR A 145 -16.26 -9.94 -11.99
C THR A 145 -15.48 -8.84 -12.72
N GLN A 146 -16.10 -8.23 -13.74
CA GLN A 146 -15.52 -7.18 -14.58
C GLN A 146 -14.23 -7.62 -15.28
N GLY A 147 -14.14 -8.89 -15.67
CA GLY A 147 -12.98 -9.45 -16.38
C GLY A 147 -12.68 -8.79 -17.73
N THR A 148 -13.63 -8.06 -18.31
CA THR A 148 -13.44 -7.25 -19.54
C THR A 148 -12.66 -5.97 -19.31
N SER A 149 -12.51 -5.52 -18.07
CA SER A 149 -11.76 -4.32 -17.69
C SER A 149 -10.36 -4.72 -17.20
N PRO A 150 -9.29 -4.03 -17.64
CA PRO A 150 -7.94 -4.24 -17.10
C PRO A 150 -7.82 -3.80 -15.63
N THR A 151 -8.71 -2.92 -15.18
CA THR A 151 -8.84 -2.54 -13.77
C THR A 151 -10.06 -3.21 -13.17
N ASN A 152 -9.83 -4.28 -12.40
CA ASN A 152 -10.88 -5.07 -11.74
C ASN A 152 -10.40 -5.55 -10.37
N LYS A 153 -11.13 -6.48 -9.74
CA LYS A 153 -10.77 -7.04 -8.42
C LYS A 153 -10.38 -8.52 -8.45
N ASN A 154 -10.03 -9.04 -9.62
CA ASN A 154 -9.76 -10.46 -9.82
C ASN A 154 -8.37 -10.82 -9.33
N ILE A 155 -8.27 -11.86 -8.50
CA ILE A 155 -7.02 -12.45 -8.03
C ILE A 155 -7.04 -13.93 -8.36
N LEU A 156 -5.94 -14.43 -8.94
CA LEU A 156 -5.83 -15.81 -9.35
C LEU A 156 -4.86 -16.58 -8.46
N PHE A 157 -5.30 -17.70 -7.93
CA PHE A 157 -4.43 -18.77 -7.44
C PHE A 157 -4.30 -19.82 -8.55
N ALA A 158 -3.08 -20.26 -8.84
CA ALA A 158 -2.84 -21.26 -9.88
C ALA A 158 -1.92 -22.36 -9.38
N ALA A 159 -2.27 -23.61 -9.71
CA ALA A 159 -1.46 -24.78 -9.40
C ALA A 159 -1.48 -25.80 -10.52
N SER A 160 -0.38 -26.53 -10.68
CA SER A 160 -0.30 -27.69 -11.58
C SER A 160 -0.21 -29.01 -10.80
N SER A 161 0.26 -28.99 -9.57
CA SER A 161 0.32 -30.17 -8.71
C SER A 161 -0.88 -30.22 -7.75
N PRO A 162 -1.55 -31.38 -7.57
CA PRO A 162 -2.60 -31.52 -6.54
C PRO A 162 -2.08 -31.23 -5.12
N LYS A 163 -0.81 -31.49 -4.85
CA LYS A 163 -0.18 -31.17 -3.56
C LYS A 163 -0.05 -29.67 -3.35
N SER A 164 0.33 -28.95 -4.40
CA SER A 164 0.43 -27.48 -4.38
C SER A 164 -0.95 -26.85 -4.29
N ALA A 165 -1.94 -27.39 -5.01
CA ALA A 165 -3.34 -27.00 -4.88
C ALA A 165 -3.81 -27.11 -3.42
N ALA A 166 -3.52 -28.23 -2.74
CA ALA A 166 -3.88 -28.43 -1.34
C ALA A 166 -3.21 -27.43 -0.37
N LYS A 167 -2.05 -26.86 -0.73
CA LYS A 167 -1.38 -25.81 0.05
C LYS A 167 -1.99 -24.42 -0.19
N LEU A 168 -2.39 -24.14 -1.43
CA LEU A 168 -2.91 -22.84 -1.86
C LEU A 168 -4.40 -22.65 -1.49
N LEU A 169 -5.22 -23.70 -1.59
CA LEU A 169 -6.67 -23.62 -1.39
C LEU A 169 -7.09 -23.04 -0.02
N PRO A 170 -6.46 -23.42 1.11
CA PRO A 170 -6.77 -22.79 2.40
C PRO A 170 -6.50 -21.28 2.41
N MET A 171 -5.42 -20.83 1.74
CA MET A 171 -5.08 -19.41 1.63
C MET A 171 -6.05 -18.67 0.69
N ALA A 172 -6.44 -19.29 -0.43
CA ALA A 172 -7.45 -18.76 -1.33
C ALA A 172 -8.81 -18.63 -0.64
N CYS A 173 -9.20 -19.62 0.16
CA CYS A 173 -10.43 -19.58 0.95
C CYS A 173 -10.38 -18.45 1.98
N GLN A 174 -9.27 -18.31 2.72
CA GLN A 174 -9.07 -17.20 3.65
C GLN A 174 -9.24 -15.86 2.92
N MET A 175 -8.63 -15.67 1.75
CA MET A 175 -8.75 -14.44 0.98
C MET A 175 -10.20 -14.19 0.50
N GLY A 176 -10.91 -15.24 0.07
CA GLY A 176 -12.30 -15.14 -0.34
C GLY A 176 -13.22 -14.73 0.81
N THR A 177 -12.95 -15.22 2.03
CA THR A 177 -13.73 -14.84 3.23
C THR A 177 -13.53 -13.38 3.67
N GLU A 178 -12.44 -12.71 3.25
CA GLU A 178 -12.25 -11.27 3.52
C GLU A 178 -13.12 -10.38 2.64
N LEU A 179 -13.68 -10.90 1.54
CA LEU A 179 -14.57 -10.18 0.60
C LEU A 179 -13.99 -8.87 0.04
N ARG A 180 -12.65 -8.78 -0.05
CA ARG A 180 -11.95 -7.61 -0.62
C ARG A 180 -11.69 -7.73 -2.12
N SER A 181 -11.65 -8.96 -2.64
CA SER A 181 -11.29 -9.32 -4.01
C SER A 181 -12.13 -10.50 -4.51
N TYR A 182 -12.28 -10.63 -5.83
CA TYR A 182 -12.82 -11.84 -6.45
C TYR A 182 -11.70 -12.88 -6.57
N VAL A 183 -11.83 -13.98 -5.83
CA VAL A 183 -10.78 -15.00 -5.76
C VAL A 183 -11.09 -16.11 -6.75
N HIS A 184 -10.15 -16.36 -7.65
CA HIS A 184 -10.21 -17.40 -8.66
C HIS A 184 -9.15 -18.47 -8.37
N PHE A 185 -9.45 -19.72 -8.69
CA PHE A 185 -8.50 -20.82 -8.60
C PHE A 185 -8.44 -21.57 -9.93
N ALA A 186 -7.27 -21.63 -10.57
CA ALA A 186 -7.05 -22.38 -11.80
C ALA A 186 -6.19 -23.62 -11.57
N LEU A 187 -6.70 -24.77 -12.00
CA LEU A 187 -5.95 -26.03 -12.02
C LEU A 187 -5.39 -26.29 -13.42
N MET A 188 -4.07 -26.37 -13.55
CA MET A 188 -3.34 -26.64 -14.80
C MET A 188 -2.62 -28.00 -14.75
N SER A 189 -3.24 -28.99 -14.11
CA SER A 189 -2.60 -30.25 -13.73
C SER A 189 -2.50 -31.29 -14.84
N ARG A 190 -1.51 -32.18 -14.69
CA ARG A 190 -1.43 -33.47 -15.41
C ARG A 190 -2.45 -34.50 -14.90
N SER A 191 -2.88 -34.40 -13.64
CA SER A 191 -3.81 -35.32 -13.00
C SER A 191 -5.25 -35.15 -13.49
N ASP A 192 -5.98 -36.26 -13.53
CA ASP A 192 -7.39 -36.36 -13.89
C ASP A 192 -8.37 -36.18 -12.72
N ILE A 193 -7.89 -35.80 -11.53
CA ILE A 193 -8.73 -35.53 -10.34
C ILE A 193 -9.92 -34.61 -10.66
N ASP A 194 -11.11 -34.97 -10.20
CA ASP A 194 -12.30 -34.14 -10.39
C ASP A 194 -12.22 -32.87 -9.54
N MET A 195 -12.76 -31.76 -10.05
CA MET A 195 -12.69 -30.46 -9.36
C MET A 195 -13.50 -30.47 -8.05
N GLU A 196 -14.61 -31.21 -8.02
CA GLU A 196 -15.44 -31.42 -6.84
C GLU A 196 -14.72 -32.27 -5.80
N GLU A 197 -13.97 -33.30 -6.23
CA GLU A 197 -13.16 -34.13 -5.35
C GLU A 197 -12.01 -33.31 -4.74
N LEU A 198 -11.32 -32.50 -5.55
CA LEU A 198 -10.28 -31.58 -5.06
C LEU A 198 -10.81 -30.62 -4.00
N GLN A 199 -12.01 -30.08 -4.20
CA GLN A 199 -12.67 -29.20 -3.21
C GLN A 199 -13.00 -29.95 -1.92
N ALA A 200 -13.62 -31.13 -2.03
CA ALA A 200 -14.03 -31.93 -0.89
C ALA A 200 -12.85 -32.39 -0.01
N ILE A 201 -11.75 -32.82 -0.62
CA ILE A 201 -10.54 -33.26 0.09
C ILE A 201 -9.91 -32.10 0.90
N ASN A 202 -9.99 -30.87 0.36
CA ASN A 202 -9.40 -29.69 0.99
C ASN A 202 -10.37 -28.94 1.90
N GLY A 203 -11.58 -29.47 2.13
CA GLY A 203 -12.59 -28.85 2.99
C GLY A 203 -13.08 -27.49 2.44
N ILE A 204 -13.05 -27.32 1.11
CA ILE A 204 -13.55 -26.10 0.46
C ILE A 204 -15.03 -26.27 0.20
N ASP A 205 -15.82 -25.35 0.76
CA ASP A 205 -17.24 -25.25 0.53
C ASP A 205 -17.61 -23.91 -0.11
N GLN A 206 -18.90 -23.68 -0.31
CA GLN A 206 -19.40 -22.42 -0.88
C GLN A 206 -19.11 -21.20 0.00
N SER A 207 -18.77 -21.38 1.28
CA SER A 207 -18.45 -20.26 2.18
C SER A 207 -17.12 -19.59 1.83
N CYS A 208 -16.21 -20.31 1.16
CA CYS A 208 -14.92 -19.80 0.74
C CYS A 208 -14.97 -18.76 -0.39
N GLN A 209 -16.10 -18.62 -1.10
CA GLN A 209 -16.28 -17.65 -2.19
C GLN A 209 -15.19 -17.71 -3.29
N ILE A 210 -14.71 -18.92 -3.62
CA ILE A 210 -13.70 -19.16 -4.67
C ILE A 210 -14.40 -19.54 -5.98
N ILE A 211 -13.96 -18.95 -7.08
CA ILE A 211 -14.40 -19.31 -8.44
C ILE A 211 -13.36 -20.24 -9.08
N PHE A 212 -13.78 -21.44 -9.46
CA PHE A 212 -12.89 -22.46 -9.99
C PHE A 212 -12.82 -22.45 -11.52
N HIS A 213 -11.61 -22.64 -12.04
CA HIS A 213 -11.30 -22.74 -13.46
C HIS A 213 -10.52 -24.03 -13.73
N ASP A 214 -11.07 -24.89 -14.59
CA ASP A 214 -10.36 -26.07 -15.07
C ASP A 214 -9.59 -25.69 -16.34
N ALA A 215 -8.29 -25.44 -16.16
CA ALA A 215 -7.35 -25.06 -17.20
C ALA A 215 -6.49 -26.25 -17.67
N ARG A 216 -6.92 -27.49 -17.40
CA ARG A 216 -6.22 -28.70 -17.87
C ARG A 216 -6.35 -28.85 -19.38
N LEU A 217 -5.31 -29.42 -19.99
CA LEU A 217 -5.29 -29.74 -21.41
C LEU A 217 -6.11 -30.98 -21.72
N ASP A 218 -6.59 -31.09 -22.96
CA ASP A 218 -7.03 -32.37 -23.50
C ASP A 218 -5.90 -33.41 -23.38
N LYS A 219 -6.22 -34.62 -22.90
CA LYS A 219 -5.25 -35.70 -22.67
C LYS A 219 -4.06 -35.27 -21.79
N SER A 220 -4.33 -34.49 -20.74
CA SER A 220 -3.31 -34.01 -19.78
C SER A 220 -2.44 -35.14 -19.24
N THR A 221 -3.03 -36.26 -18.84
CA THR A 221 -2.35 -37.45 -18.26
C THR A 221 -1.29 -38.06 -19.20
N GLU A 222 -1.57 -38.08 -20.50
CA GLU A 222 -0.73 -38.68 -21.55
C GLU A 222 0.25 -37.68 -22.17
N SER A 223 0.19 -36.40 -21.81
CA SER A 223 0.96 -35.34 -22.48
C SER A 223 2.45 -35.35 -22.15
N THR A 224 3.27 -34.90 -23.11
CA THR A 224 4.69 -34.61 -22.86
C THR A 224 4.86 -33.39 -21.94
N LYS A 225 5.99 -33.33 -21.22
CA LYS A 225 6.30 -32.16 -20.36
C LYS A 225 6.36 -30.86 -21.16
N ALA A 226 6.93 -30.91 -22.38
CA ALA A 226 7.02 -29.76 -23.27
C ALA A 226 5.63 -29.26 -23.72
N ARG A 227 4.68 -30.17 -23.96
CA ARG A 227 3.29 -29.79 -24.28
C ARG A 227 2.60 -29.16 -23.07
N LEU A 228 2.77 -29.72 -21.88
CA LEU A 228 2.21 -29.18 -20.64
C LEU A 228 2.75 -27.79 -20.33
N SER A 229 4.06 -27.58 -20.46
CA SER A 229 4.70 -26.26 -20.31
C SER A 229 4.09 -25.20 -21.23
N LYS A 230 3.96 -25.51 -22.53
CA LYS A 230 3.30 -24.60 -23.49
C LYS A 230 1.82 -24.39 -23.17
N GLY A 231 1.15 -25.43 -22.66
CA GLY A 231 -0.23 -25.36 -22.20
C GLY A 231 -0.40 -24.38 -21.05
N VAL A 232 0.47 -24.42 -20.04
CA VAL A 232 0.47 -23.46 -18.92
C VAL A 232 0.55 -22.02 -19.41
N GLY A 233 1.52 -21.72 -20.29
CA GLY A 233 1.64 -20.38 -20.88
C GLY A 233 0.37 -19.94 -21.62
N ARG A 234 -0.19 -20.81 -22.47
CA ARG A 234 -1.44 -20.51 -23.21
C ARG A 234 -2.66 -20.37 -22.30
N ALA A 235 -2.74 -21.12 -21.22
CA ALA A 235 -3.81 -21.01 -20.26
C ALA A 235 -3.76 -19.66 -19.53
N PHE A 236 -2.57 -19.25 -19.07
CA PHE A 236 -2.38 -17.92 -18.49
C PHE A 236 -2.69 -16.81 -19.49
N HIS A 237 -2.32 -16.95 -20.76
CA HIS A 237 -2.69 -15.99 -21.80
C HIS A 237 -4.22 -15.84 -21.94
N HIS A 238 -4.96 -16.95 -21.97
CA HIS A 238 -6.43 -16.89 -22.02
C HIS A 238 -7.03 -16.27 -20.75
N ILE A 239 -6.55 -16.66 -19.58
CA ILE A 239 -6.97 -16.05 -18.31
C ILE A 239 -6.68 -14.55 -18.34
N GLN A 240 -5.49 -14.12 -18.73
CA GLN A 240 -5.13 -12.70 -18.81
C GLN A 240 -6.08 -11.95 -19.76
N THR A 241 -6.38 -12.53 -20.92
CA THR A 241 -7.23 -11.91 -21.94
C THR A 241 -8.69 -11.73 -21.49
N TYR A 242 -9.24 -12.66 -20.71
CA TYR A 242 -10.68 -12.66 -20.36
C TYR A 242 -10.98 -12.27 -18.90
N MET A 243 -10.03 -12.46 -17.99
CA MET A 243 -10.18 -12.20 -16.55
C MET A 243 -9.37 -10.98 -16.09
N HIS A 244 -8.23 -10.67 -16.75
CA HIS A 244 -7.27 -9.64 -16.34
C HIS A 244 -6.96 -9.66 -14.83
N PRO A 245 -6.40 -10.76 -14.28
CA PRO A 245 -6.07 -10.84 -12.86
C PRO A 245 -5.10 -9.74 -12.45
N GLN A 246 -5.37 -9.10 -11.31
CA GLN A 246 -4.52 -8.06 -10.74
C GLN A 246 -3.24 -8.63 -10.12
N ALA A 247 -3.27 -9.89 -9.67
CA ALA A 247 -2.11 -10.66 -9.27
C ALA A 247 -2.39 -12.17 -9.40
N VAL A 248 -1.31 -12.94 -9.60
CA VAL A 248 -1.34 -14.40 -9.69
C VAL A 248 -0.46 -14.98 -8.58
N LEU A 249 -1.02 -15.86 -7.75
CA LEU A 249 -0.33 -16.54 -6.66
C LEU A 249 -0.09 -18.00 -7.02
N VAL A 250 1.16 -18.46 -6.88
CA VAL A 250 1.59 -19.83 -7.21
C VAL A 250 2.44 -20.42 -6.09
N ASP A 251 2.45 -21.74 -5.96
CA ASP A 251 3.30 -22.44 -4.99
C ASP A 251 4.73 -22.57 -5.52
N ALA A 252 5.70 -22.01 -4.79
CA ALA A 252 7.13 -22.11 -5.06
C ALA A 252 7.87 -22.90 -3.97
N SER A 253 7.15 -23.71 -3.18
CA SER A 253 7.74 -24.57 -2.14
C SER A 253 8.51 -25.79 -2.67
N GLY A 254 8.44 -26.06 -3.98
CA GLY A 254 9.09 -27.21 -4.64
C GLY A 254 8.19 -28.44 -4.82
N GLU A 255 6.90 -28.37 -4.45
CA GLU A 255 5.92 -29.45 -4.74
C GLU A 255 5.20 -29.27 -6.08
N GLU A 256 5.42 -28.15 -6.77
CA GLU A 256 4.88 -27.91 -8.10
C GLU A 256 5.56 -28.77 -9.16
N GLU A 257 4.86 -28.97 -10.27
CA GLU A 257 5.40 -29.67 -11.42
C GLU A 257 6.56 -28.87 -12.06
N GLU A 258 7.61 -29.58 -12.49
CA GLU A 258 8.85 -28.99 -13.03
C GLU A 258 8.61 -28.02 -14.20
N TYR A 259 7.56 -28.27 -15.00
CA TYR A 259 7.23 -27.47 -16.18
C TYR A 259 6.41 -26.21 -15.87
N PHE A 260 5.83 -26.09 -14.68
CA PHE A 260 4.83 -25.06 -14.36
C PHE A 260 5.46 -23.70 -14.06
N LEU A 261 6.34 -23.63 -13.06
CA LEU A 261 6.94 -22.36 -12.62
C LEU A 261 7.72 -21.63 -13.72
N PRO A 262 8.56 -22.30 -14.56
CA PRO A 262 9.23 -21.63 -15.67
C PRO A 262 8.22 -21.00 -16.66
N ALA A 263 7.20 -21.76 -17.06
CA ALA A 263 6.18 -21.26 -17.98
C ALA A 263 5.34 -20.11 -17.37
N ALA A 264 5.05 -20.17 -16.08
CA ALA A 264 4.36 -19.09 -15.37
C ALA A 264 5.19 -17.81 -15.33
N ARG A 265 6.49 -17.91 -15.05
CA ARG A 265 7.43 -16.76 -15.03
C ARG A 265 7.58 -16.14 -16.41
N ASP A 266 7.76 -16.96 -17.44
CA ASP A 266 7.88 -16.50 -18.82
C ASP A 266 6.61 -15.72 -19.22
N GLN A 267 5.42 -16.30 -18.99
CA GLN A 267 4.16 -15.63 -19.31
C GLN A 267 3.93 -14.36 -18.49
N ALA A 268 4.28 -14.37 -17.19
CA ALA A 268 4.17 -13.18 -16.34
C ALA A 268 5.04 -12.03 -16.85
N SER A 269 6.24 -12.34 -17.36
CA SER A 269 7.15 -11.35 -17.94
C SER A 269 6.66 -10.80 -19.29
N GLU A 270 6.00 -11.64 -20.11
CA GLU A 270 5.47 -11.27 -21.42
C GLU A 270 4.21 -10.39 -21.31
N GLU A 271 3.29 -10.76 -20.42
CA GLU A 271 2.00 -10.09 -20.24
C GLU A 271 2.00 -8.99 -19.16
N GLY A 272 3.06 -8.95 -18.33
CA GLY A 272 3.26 -7.90 -17.33
C GLY A 272 2.37 -7.97 -16.09
N PHE A 273 1.80 -9.14 -15.75
CA PHE A 273 1.05 -9.31 -14.50
C PHE A 273 1.96 -9.67 -13.30
N PRO A 274 1.62 -9.26 -12.07
CA PRO A 274 2.38 -9.63 -10.88
C PRO A 274 2.23 -11.13 -10.55
N LEU A 275 3.32 -11.88 -10.68
CA LEU A 275 3.43 -13.26 -10.19
C LEU A 275 4.02 -13.27 -8.77
N ILE A 276 3.26 -13.80 -7.82
CA ILE A 276 3.63 -13.93 -6.41
C ILE A 276 3.93 -15.41 -6.12
N GLU A 277 5.22 -15.69 -5.96
CA GLU A 277 5.72 -17.03 -5.66
C GLU A 277 5.70 -17.27 -4.14
N LEU A 278 4.93 -18.27 -3.71
CA LEU A 278 4.71 -18.57 -2.31
C LEU A 278 5.68 -19.67 -1.83
N PRO A 279 6.66 -19.37 -0.96
CA PRO A 279 7.66 -20.34 -0.53
C PRO A 279 7.11 -21.33 0.49
N GLN A 280 7.95 -22.28 0.91
CA GLN A 280 7.59 -23.23 1.96
C GLN A 280 7.24 -22.51 3.28
N GLY A 281 6.19 -22.97 3.95
CA GLY A 281 5.74 -22.38 5.24
C GLY A 281 4.90 -21.10 5.10
N THR A 282 4.45 -20.77 3.89
CA THR A 282 3.61 -19.63 3.54
C THR A 282 2.42 -19.43 4.51
N GLN A 283 1.70 -20.50 4.87
CA GLN A 283 0.50 -20.38 5.72
C GLN A 283 0.76 -19.73 7.09
N LYS A 284 1.97 -19.85 7.65
CA LYS A 284 2.31 -19.24 8.94
C LYS A 284 2.96 -17.87 8.79
N ARG A 285 3.85 -17.73 7.80
CA ARG A 285 4.68 -16.51 7.64
C ARG A 285 3.99 -15.42 6.84
N LEU A 286 3.15 -15.81 5.89
CA LEU A 286 2.53 -14.93 4.88
C LEU A 286 1.00 -14.90 5.01
N ALA A 287 0.47 -15.24 6.18
CA ALA A 287 -0.97 -15.17 6.46
C ALA A 287 -1.54 -13.74 6.38
N TRP A 288 -0.69 -12.71 6.22
CA TRP A 288 -1.08 -11.33 5.96
C TRP A 288 -1.43 -11.07 4.48
N ILE A 289 -0.96 -11.89 3.53
CA ILE A 289 -1.25 -11.70 2.09
C ILE A 289 -2.76 -11.77 1.79
N PRO A 290 -3.53 -12.75 2.31
CA PRO A 290 -4.98 -12.80 2.14
C PRO A 290 -5.75 -11.57 2.61
N LYS A 291 -5.16 -10.78 3.51
CA LYS A 291 -5.80 -9.57 4.06
C LYS A 291 -5.76 -8.39 3.11
N LEU A 292 -4.92 -8.41 2.07
CA LEU A 292 -4.76 -7.33 1.10
C LEU A 292 -5.88 -7.33 0.05
N ASP A 293 -6.16 -6.14 -0.49
CA ASP A 293 -7.02 -6.03 -1.67
C ASP A 293 -6.25 -6.23 -2.98
N SER A 294 -7.02 -6.35 -4.06
CA SER A 294 -6.49 -6.60 -5.40
C SER A 294 -5.57 -5.49 -5.92
N ALA A 295 -5.87 -4.22 -5.63
CA ALA A 295 -5.03 -3.08 -6.00
C ALA A 295 -3.67 -3.11 -5.29
N SER A 296 -3.65 -3.46 -4.00
CA SER A 296 -2.42 -3.65 -3.24
C SER A 296 -1.56 -4.77 -3.83
N LEU A 297 -2.17 -5.92 -4.17
CA LEU A 297 -1.45 -7.03 -4.80
C LEU A 297 -0.97 -6.68 -6.22
N ALA A 298 -1.71 -5.85 -6.96
CA ALA A 298 -1.26 -5.33 -8.26
C ALA A 298 0.04 -4.51 -8.17
N ALA A 299 0.33 -3.93 -7.01
CA ALA A 299 1.54 -3.17 -6.74
C ALA A 299 2.70 -4.01 -6.18
N TRP A 300 2.55 -5.34 -6.09
CA TRP A 300 3.52 -6.23 -5.44
C TRP A 300 4.97 -6.00 -5.92
N ASN A 301 5.18 -5.98 -7.23
CA ASN A 301 6.49 -5.78 -7.88
C ASN A 301 6.86 -4.32 -8.16
N LYS A 302 5.94 -3.37 -7.92
CA LYS A 302 6.19 -1.93 -8.15
C LYS A 302 6.98 -1.30 -7.01
N VAL A 303 6.75 -1.80 -5.79
CA VAL A 303 7.35 -1.27 -4.55
C VAL A 303 8.83 -1.63 -4.47
N ASN A 304 9.67 -0.60 -4.45
CA ASN A 304 11.11 -0.71 -4.22
C ASN A 304 11.48 -0.02 -2.91
N VAL A 305 12.30 -0.66 -2.08
CA VAL A 305 12.78 -0.10 -0.81
C VAL A 305 14.31 -0.17 -0.81
N GLU A 306 14.95 0.93 -0.46
CA GLU A 306 16.38 1.00 -0.18
C GLU A 306 16.61 1.25 1.32
N ILE A 307 17.57 0.56 1.92
CA ILE A 307 17.95 0.73 3.32
C ILE A 307 19.13 1.68 3.40
N LEU A 308 18.99 2.73 4.19
CA LEU A 308 20.04 3.70 4.47
C LEU A 308 20.44 3.62 5.94
N VAL A 309 21.73 3.34 6.19
CA VAL A 309 22.32 3.32 7.54
C VAL A 309 23.39 4.41 7.64
N TYR A 310 23.22 5.33 8.57
CA TYR A 310 24.24 6.35 8.86
C TYR A 310 25.03 5.97 10.11
N ALA A 311 26.28 5.53 9.94
CA ALA A 311 27.15 5.10 11.02
C ALA A 311 28.16 6.19 11.41
N SER A 312 28.25 6.42 12.73
CA SER A 312 29.19 7.37 13.30
C SER A 312 30.35 6.67 14.02
N ALA A 313 31.47 7.35 14.17
CA ALA A 313 32.62 6.80 14.90
C ALA A 313 32.25 6.33 16.33
N GLY A 314 32.88 5.23 16.76
CA GLY A 314 32.71 4.60 18.07
C GLY A 314 31.43 3.79 18.27
N THR A 315 30.55 3.63 17.26
CA THR A 315 29.28 2.87 17.38
C THR A 315 29.38 1.46 16.80
N SER A 316 30.60 0.89 16.76
CA SER A 316 30.86 -0.46 16.24
C SER A 316 29.91 -1.53 16.78
N GLY A 317 29.73 -1.60 18.11
CA GLY A 317 28.84 -2.58 18.74
C GLY A 317 27.40 -2.50 18.25
N SER A 318 26.82 -1.29 18.25
CA SER A 318 25.46 -1.04 17.78
C SER A 318 25.30 -1.37 16.29
N LEU A 319 26.21 -0.87 15.45
CA LEU A 319 26.16 -1.11 14.01
C LEU A 319 26.25 -2.61 13.68
N ILE A 320 27.17 -3.33 14.34
CA ILE A 320 27.30 -4.79 14.15
C ILE A 320 26.01 -5.51 14.58
N ARG A 321 25.37 -5.09 15.67
CA ARG A 321 24.07 -5.64 16.11
C ARG A 321 22.98 -5.38 15.08
N LEU A 322 22.87 -4.16 14.56
CA LEU A 322 21.94 -3.81 13.50
C LEU A 322 22.15 -4.71 12.27
N LEU A 323 23.38 -4.77 11.74
CA LEU A 323 23.71 -5.55 10.55
C LEU A 323 23.46 -7.05 10.75
N LYS A 324 23.74 -7.58 11.94
CA LYS A 324 23.38 -8.96 12.30
C LYS A 324 21.87 -9.17 12.29
N SER A 325 21.09 -8.30 12.95
CA SER A 325 19.62 -8.41 12.98
C SER A 325 19.01 -8.29 11.58
N LEU A 326 19.54 -7.39 10.75
CA LEU A 326 19.13 -7.20 9.37
C LEU A 326 19.44 -8.42 8.51
N SER A 327 20.64 -9.00 8.66
CA SER A 327 21.00 -10.26 7.99
C SER A 327 20.14 -11.43 8.45
N ALA A 328 19.65 -11.38 9.69
CA ALA A 328 18.80 -12.38 10.33
C ALA A 328 17.31 -12.24 10.01
N ALA A 329 16.87 -11.15 9.38
CA ALA A 329 15.48 -10.93 9.00
C ALA A 329 14.97 -11.79 7.83
N ASP A 330 13.67 -12.07 7.84
CA ASP A 330 12.98 -12.87 6.84
C ASP A 330 12.49 -12.00 5.67
N PHE A 331 13.13 -12.18 4.51
CA PHE A 331 12.76 -11.55 3.24
C PHE A 331 12.00 -12.49 2.29
N THR A 332 11.48 -13.63 2.77
CA THR A 332 10.90 -14.68 1.90
C THR A 332 9.77 -14.23 0.96
N ALA A 333 8.99 -13.22 1.33
CA ALA A 333 7.93 -12.67 0.47
C ALA A 333 8.37 -11.45 -0.37
N CYS A 334 9.65 -11.10 -0.39
CA CYS A 334 10.10 -9.86 -1.00
C CYS A 334 11.49 -9.99 -1.64
N ALA A 335 11.74 -9.14 -2.64
CA ALA A 335 13.10 -8.87 -3.03
C ALA A 335 13.86 -8.26 -1.83
N VAL A 336 15.09 -8.74 -1.60
CA VAL A 336 15.97 -8.13 -0.61
C VAL A 336 16.26 -6.69 -1.05
N PRO A 337 16.12 -5.70 -0.16
CA PRO A 337 16.37 -4.31 -0.50
C PRO A 337 17.87 -4.00 -0.59
N HIS A 338 18.23 -3.01 -1.42
CA HIS A 338 19.60 -2.49 -1.46
C HIS A 338 19.98 -1.87 -0.12
N LEU A 339 21.23 -2.07 0.32
CA LEU A 339 21.74 -1.57 1.59
C LEU A 339 22.90 -0.60 1.35
N THR A 340 22.68 0.65 1.73
CA THR A 340 23.68 1.72 1.70
C THR A 340 24.13 2.04 3.12
N ILE A 341 25.43 1.87 3.40
CA ILE A 341 26.06 2.21 4.68
C ILE A 341 26.95 3.44 4.48
N GLU A 342 26.56 4.55 5.09
CA GLU A 342 27.35 5.78 5.16
C GLU A 342 28.22 5.77 6.42
N LEU A 343 29.53 5.77 6.24
CA LEU A 343 30.53 5.76 7.30
C LEU A 343 31.13 7.16 7.48
N SER A 344 31.27 7.58 8.74
CA SER A 344 32.08 8.76 9.10
C SER A 344 33.54 8.61 8.71
N HIS A 345 34.29 9.72 8.73
CA HIS A 345 35.70 9.74 8.36
C HIS A 345 36.57 8.81 9.21
N ASP A 346 36.27 8.73 10.51
CA ASP A 346 36.88 7.78 11.43
C ASP A 346 36.03 6.51 11.51
N ILE A 347 36.67 5.36 11.35
CA ILE A 347 36.05 4.03 11.43
C ILE A 347 36.78 3.20 12.49
N ASP A 348 36.02 2.63 13.42
CA ASP A 348 36.56 1.72 14.44
C ASP A 348 37.17 0.47 13.77
N ALA A 349 38.30 -0.03 14.28
CA ALA A 349 38.95 -1.23 13.75
C ALA A 349 38.01 -2.45 13.70
N ALA A 350 37.16 -2.62 14.73
CA ALA A 350 36.17 -3.69 14.78
C ALA A 350 35.12 -3.59 13.67
N THR A 351 34.66 -2.37 13.34
CA THR A 351 33.73 -2.12 12.23
C THR A 351 34.38 -2.48 10.91
N THR A 352 35.63 -2.04 10.68
CA THR A 352 36.38 -2.35 9.46
C THR A 352 36.54 -3.87 9.28
N GLN A 353 36.95 -4.58 10.32
CA GLN A 353 37.12 -6.04 10.27
C GLN A 353 35.80 -6.79 10.01
N TYR A 354 34.69 -6.30 10.57
CA TYR A 354 33.38 -6.88 10.34
C TYR A 354 32.90 -6.66 8.90
N LEU A 355 33.01 -5.42 8.40
CA LEU A 355 32.56 -5.04 7.05
C LEU A 355 33.35 -5.77 5.94
N GLN A 356 34.62 -6.13 6.17
CA GLN A 356 35.41 -6.93 5.23
C GLN A 356 34.76 -8.28 4.87
N ASN A 357 34.03 -8.88 5.82
CA ASN A 357 33.41 -10.20 5.64
C ASN A 357 31.88 -10.14 5.51
N PHE A 358 31.31 -8.94 5.59
CA PHE A 358 29.86 -8.76 5.54
C PHE A 358 29.37 -8.88 4.10
N GLN A 359 28.41 -9.79 3.88
CA GLN A 359 27.82 -10.04 2.56
C GLN A 359 26.33 -9.68 2.59
N TRP A 360 25.89 -8.96 1.55
CA TRP A 360 24.50 -8.58 1.38
C TRP A 360 24.11 -8.67 -0.11
N PRO A 361 23.02 -9.35 -0.48
CA PRO A 361 22.03 -10.05 0.37
C PRO A 361 22.59 -11.20 1.23
N PRO A 362 21.92 -11.57 2.34
CA PRO A 362 22.33 -12.71 3.15
C PRO A 362 22.32 -14.01 2.34
N SER A 363 23.28 -14.92 2.55
CA SER A 363 23.43 -16.15 1.74
C SER A 363 22.20 -17.08 1.74
N ARG A 364 21.34 -16.95 2.74
CA ARG A 364 20.07 -17.67 2.89
C ARG A 364 18.90 -17.06 2.13
N ALA A 365 19.03 -15.81 1.69
CA ALA A 365 18.04 -15.16 0.86
C ALA A 365 18.18 -15.63 -0.58
N TYR A 366 17.06 -15.79 -1.28
CA TYR A 366 17.06 -16.16 -2.69
C TYR A 366 17.70 -15.06 -3.53
N ASN A 367 18.86 -15.33 -4.14
CA ASN A 367 19.57 -14.41 -5.03
C ASN A 367 20.07 -15.15 -6.27
N PRO A 368 19.23 -15.36 -7.30
CA PRO A 368 19.60 -16.11 -8.49
C PRO A 368 20.69 -15.42 -9.32
N THR A 369 20.80 -14.09 -9.20
CA THR A 369 21.77 -13.29 -9.97
C THR A 369 23.14 -13.18 -9.31
N HIS A 370 23.27 -13.61 -8.04
CA HIS A 370 24.47 -13.42 -7.22
C HIS A 370 24.99 -11.97 -7.18
N VAL A 371 24.14 -10.98 -7.43
CA VAL A 371 24.51 -9.56 -7.39
C VAL A 371 24.61 -9.08 -5.94
N SER A 372 25.73 -8.43 -5.61
CA SER A 372 25.89 -7.73 -4.33
C SER A 372 24.98 -6.51 -4.31
N GLN A 373 24.17 -6.38 -3.25
CA GLN A 373 23.28 -5.25 -3.03
C GLN A 373 23.81 -4.33 -1.92
N LEU A 374 25.12 -4.33 -1.69
CA LEU A 374 25.78 -3.54 -0.66
C LEU A 374 26.53 -2.36 -1.27
N THR A 375 26.23 -1.15 -0.78
CA THR A 375 27.04 0.05 -1.04
C THR A 375 27.61 0.56 0.28
N VAL A 376 28.94 0.67 0.36
CA VAL A 376 29.61 1.29 1.51
C VAL A 376 30.25 2.59 1.06
N ARG A 377 29.89 3.69 1.71
CA ARG A 377 30.42 5.02 1.44
C ARG A 377 31.21 5.51 2.63
N HIS A 378 32.46 5.90 2.40
CA HIS A 378 33.35 6.39 3.45
C HIS A 378 33.66 7.87 3.23
N ARG A 379 33.41 8.69 4.26
CA ARG A 379 33.66 10.12 4.19
C ARG A 379 35.16 10.46 4.23
N ILE A 380 35.59 11.40 3.37
CA ILE A 380 36.97 11.91 3.35
C ILE A 380 37.17 13.09 4.32
N PRO A 381 36.31 14.15 4.37
CA PRO A 381 36.54 15.28 5.26
C PRO A 381 36.51 14.90 6.74
N ARG A 382 37.57 15.27 7.47
CA ARG A 382 37.74 15.03 8.91
C ARG A 382 37.11 16.08 9.81
N LYS A 383 36.82 17.27 9.27
CA LYS A 383 36.14 18.33 10.02
C LYS A 383 34.76 17.81 10.48
N SER A 384 34.34 18.21 11.68
CA SER A 384 32.98 17.98 12.16
C SER A 384 31.99 18.68 11.22
N LEU A 385 30.92 17.99 10.86
CA LEU A 385 29.88 18.54 10.00
C LEU A 385 29.11 19.65 10.73
N THR A 386 28.79 20.71 10.00
CA THR A 386 27.73 21.65 10.39
C THR A 386 26.35 21.02 10.21
N GLU A 387 25.31 21.63 10.77
CA GLU A 387 23.92 21.18 10.62
C GLU A 387 23.48 21.12 9.15
N GLU A 388 23.89 22.13 8.38
CA GLU A 388 23.60 22.24 6.95
C GLU A 388 24.33 21.13 6.17
N GLU A 389 25.64 20.96 6.37
CA GLU A 389 26.43 19.91 5.70
C GLU A 389 25.93 18.50 6.05
N SER A 390 25.54 18.26 7.31
CA SER A 390 24.97 16.98 7.77
C SER A 390 23.63 16.69 7.08
N SER A 391 22.75 17.69 7.02
CA SER A 391 21.44 17.56 6.39
C SER A 391 21.52 17.34 4.88
N VAL A 392 22.39 18.10 4.19
CA VAL A 392 22.61 17.96 2.75
C VAL A 392 23.13 16.56 2.43
N ARG A 393 24.20 16.12 3.10
CA ARG A 393 24.78 14.80 2.89
C ARG A 393 23.76 13.68 3.10
N PHE A 394 22.96 13.77 4.16
CA PHE A 394 21.93 12.78 4.45
C PHE A 394 20.89 12.70 3.33
N LEU A 395 20.39 13.83 2.84
CA LEU A 395 19.36 13.85 1.80
C LEU A 395 19.89 13.48 0.42
N GLU A 396 21.16 13.77 0.12
CA GLU A 396 21.84 13.38 -1.12
C GLU A 396 22.19 11.88 -1.16
N SER A 397 22.19 11.20 -0.01
CA SER A 397 22.58 9.79 0.06
C SER A 397 21.63 8.86 -0.72
N PHE A 398 20.37 9.27 -0.88
CA PHE A 398 19.31 8.55 -1.58
C PHE A 398 18.53 9.48 -2.51
N TRP A 399 18.29 9.04 -3.74
CA TRP A 399 17.38 9.70 -4.67
C TRP A 399 16.41 8.67 -5.27
N PRO A 400 15.08 8.86 -5.15
CA PRO A 400 14.12 7.89 -5.65
C PRO A 400 14.07 7.92 -7.19
N SER A 401 14.31 6.78 -7.82
CA SER A 401 14.27 6.64 -9.28
C SER A 401 12.85 6.76 -9.85
N ASN A 402 11.85 6.36 -9.07
CA ASN A 402 10.43 6.45 -9.43
C ASN A 402 9.57 6.80 -8.20
N GLN A 403 8.26 6.97 -8.41
CA GLN A 403 7.32 7.30 -7.34
C GLN A 403 7.08 6.16 -6.33
N HIS A 404 7.49 4.94 -6.67
CA HIS A 404 7.32 3.71 -5.88
C HIS A 404 8.62 3.29 -5.17
N SER A 405 9.65 4.12 -5.23
CA SER A 405 10.93 3.91 -4.56
C SER A 405 10.90 4.62 -3.22
N HIS A 406 11.08 3.86 -2.14
CA HIS A 406 10.99 4.33 -0.77
C HIS A 406 12.34 4.12 -0.07
N VAL A 407 12.63 4.87 0.99
CA VAL A 407 13.89 4.74 1.75
C VAL A 407 13.60 4.39 3.20
N LEU A 408 14.16 3.28 3.68
CA LEU A 408 14.14 2.85 5.07
C LEU A 408 15.38 3.38 5.76
N VAL A 409 15.19 4.39 6.60
CA VAL A 409 16.24 5.01 7.39
C VAL A 409 16.40 4.24 8.71
N LEU A 410 17.60 3.72 8.95
CA LEU A 410 17.96 2.98 10.15
C LEU A 410 19.12 3.66 10.87
N SER A 411 18.96 3.94 12.16
CA SER A 411 20.04 4.37 13.02
C SER A 411 20.88 3.16 13.45
N PRO A 412 22.19 3.32 13.71
CA PRO A 412 23.06 2.24 14.16
C PRO A 412 22.60 1.55 15.45
N ASN A 413 21.79 2.23 16.26
CA ASN A 413 21.31 1.71 17.54
C ASN A 413 20.04 0.86 17.43
N THR A 414 19.50 0.72 16.22
CA THR A 414 18.30 -0.08 15.97
C THR A 414 18.65 -1.57 15.94
N GLU A 415 17.79 -2.40 16.53
CA GLU A 415 17.77 -3.84 16.34
C GLU A 415 16.40 -4.25 15.79
N LEU A 416 16.41 -5.04 14.72
CA LEU A 416 15.21 -5.42 13.98
C LEU A 416 14.75 -6.83 14.35
N SER A 417 13.44 -7.04 14.34
CA SER A 417 12.86 -8.38 14.49
C SER A 417 13.03 -9.23 13.23
N LEU A 418 12.78 -10.53 13.31
CA LEU A 418 12.81 -11.41 12.14
C LEU A 418 11.73 -11.05 11.10
N SER A 419 10.58 -10.51 11.52
CA SER A 419 9.40 -10.29 10.69
C SER A 419 9.15 -8.83 10.35
N PHE A 420 10.05 -7.92 10.72
CA PHE A 420 9.88 -6.47 10.54
C PHE A 420 9.55 -6.10 9.08
N TYR A 421 10.15 -6.80 8.11
CA TYR A 421 9.98 -6.49 6.69
C TYR A 421 8.62 -6.96 6.15
N HIS A 422 8.05 -8.03 6.70
CA HIS A 422 6.68 -8.45 6.40
C HIS A 422 5.68 -7.38 6.83
N TYR A 423 5.85 -6.80 8.03
CA TYR A 423 5.02 -5.67 8.46
C TYR A 423 5.18 -4.48 7.53
N LEU A 424 6.43 -4.13 7.21
CA LEU A 424 6.72 -2.98 6.38
C LEU A 424 6.06 -3.11 5.00
N LYS A 425 6.20 -4.27 4.36
CA LYS A 425 5.55 -4.57 3.08
C LYS A 425 4.03 -4.53 3.20
N TYR A 426 3.46 -5.17 4.23
CA TYR A 426 2.01 -5.20 4.45
C TYR A 426 1.45 -3.79 4.65
N ALA A 427 2.05 -3.00 5.55
CA ALA A 427 1.65 -1.63 5.83
C ALA A 427 1.81 -0.72 4.60
N LEU A 428 2.91 -0.86 3.87
CA LEU A 428 3.16 -0.06 2.68
C LEU A 428 2.13 -0.35 1.58
N LEU A 429 1.82 -1.62 1.33
CA LEU A 429 0.80 -2.02 0.36
C LEU A 429 -0.60 -1.53 0.79
N GLU A 430 -1.00 -1.78 2.03
CA GLU A 430 -2.32 -1.39 2.52
C GLU A 430 -2.51 0.14 2.57
N TYR A 431 -1.51 0.89 3.04
CA TYR A 431 -1.68 2.32 3.28
C TYR A 431 -1.28 3.22 2.11
N SER A 432 -0.58 2.69 1.10
CA SER A 432 -0.17 3.47 -0.08
C SER A 432 -0.77 2.98 -1.39
N TYR A 433 -1.21 1.73 -1.49
CA TYR A 433 -1.62 1.12 -2.77
C TYR A 433 -3.04 0.54 -2.77
N SER A 434 -3.67 0.41 -1.61
CA SER A 434 -5.05 -0.08 -1.53
C SER A 434 -6.05 0.87 -2.19
N VAL A 435 -7.22 0.33 -2.53
CA VAL A 435 -8.33 1.11 -3.08
C VAL A 435 -8.77 2.20 -2.09
N PRO A 436 -8.98 1.93 -0.78
CA PRO A 436 -9.32 2.97 0.18
C PRO A 436 -8.23 4.05 0.31
N ALA A 437 -6.96 3.67 0.31
CA ALA A 437 -5.86 4.63 0.43
C ALA A 437 -5.84 5.62 -0.73
N THR A 438 -5.98 5.12 -1.96
CA THR A 438 -5.92 5.93 -3.19
C THR A 438 -7.18 6.78 -3.36
N MET A 439 -8.37 6.21 -3.14
CA MET A 439 -9.65 6.92 -3.31
C MET A 439 -9.83 8.07 -2.30
N GLN A 440 -9.36 7.87 -1.07
CA GLN A 440 -9.45 8.87 -0.01
C GLN A 440 -8.18 9.75 0.09
N GLN A 441 -7.22 9.57 -0.83
CA GLN A 441 -5.96 10.32 -0.91
C GLN A 441 -5.11 10.27 0.37
N TRP A 442 -5.21 9.19 1.15
CA TRP A 442 -4.39 9.01 2.35
C TRP A 442 -2.92 8.79 2.03
N ASP A 443 -2.65 8.09 0.94
CA ASP A 443 -1.31 7.85 0.39
C ASP A 443 -0.56 9.18 0.18
N SER A 444 -1.26 10.20 -0.30
CA SER A 444 -0.69 11.52 -0.59
C SER A 444 -0.31 12.32 0.67
N ARG A 445 -0.82 11.94 1.85
CA ARG A 445 -0.55 12.57 3.15
C ARG A 445 0.44 11.79 4.01
N LEU A 446 0.72 10.54 3.66
CA LEU A 446 1.64 9.69 4.39
C LEU A 446 3.09 10.12 4.13
N LEU A 447 3.74 10.67 5.16
CA LEU A 447 5.17 11.00 5.13
C LEU A 447 6.01 9.72 5.17
N GLY A 448 5.63 8.80 6.05
CA GLY A 448 6.37 7.57 6.28
C GLY A 448 5.69 6.59 7.25
N ILE A 449 6.30 5.42 7.39
CA ILE A 449 5.86 4.32 8.25
C ILE A 449 6.98 4.01 9.25
N SER A 450 6.72 4.22 10.54
CA SER A 450 7.67 3.92 11.61
C SER A 450 7.64 2.44 11.98
N LEU A 451 8.80 1.89 12.32
CA LEU A 451 8.96 0.57 12.93
C LEU A 451 9.17 0.68 14.45
N GLU A 452 9.65 1.84 14.91
CA GLU A 452 9.83 2.13 16.34
C GLU A 452 8.61 2.86 16.92
N LEU A 453 8.43 2.70 18.24
CA LEU A 453 7.58 3.56 19.04
C LEU A 453 8.46 4.56 19.80
N PRO A 454 8.33 5.89 19.57
CA PRO A 454 9.12 6.88 20.28
C PRO A 454 8.85 6.84 21.78
N SER A 455 9.91 6.91 22.59
CA SER A 455 9.81 7.00 24.05
C SER A 455 9.77 8.44 24.55
N THR A 456 10.15 9.41 23.71
CA THR A 456 10.31 10.83 24.08
C THR A 456 9.71 11.76 23.05
N HIS A 457 9.38 12.98 23.46
CA HIS A 457 8.90 14.00 22.54
C HIS A 457 10.05 14.51 21.64
N PRO A 458 9.80 14.74 20.32
CA PRO A 458 10.82 15.24 19.39
C PRO A 458 11.40 16.61 19.80
N GLY A 459 10.58 17.49 20.37
CA GLY A 459 11.02 18.82 20.78
C GLY A 459 11.72 18.88 22.13
N ASP A 460 11.53 17.88 22.98
CA ASP A 460 12.21 17.78 24.27
C ASP A 460 12.47 16.30 24.58
N ALA A 461 13.73 15.88 24.38
CA ALA A 461 14.16 14.51 24.56
C ALA A 461 14.18 14.06 26.04
N LEU A 462 13.97 14.97 27.00
CA LEU A 462 13.81 14.63 28.42
C LEU A 462 12.35 14.36 28.77
N LYS A 463 11.40 14.83 27.96
CA LYS A 463 9.97 14.65 28.21
C LYS A 463 9.52 13.28 27.66
N PRO A 464 9.04 12.36 28.52
CA PRO A 464 8.55 11.07 28.07
C PRO A 464 7.28 11.25 27.23
N PHE A 465 7.16 10.44 26.19
CA PHE A 465 5.97 10.35 25.35
C PHE A 465 5.17 9.10 25.71
N SER A 466 3.85 9.25 25.81
CA SER A 466 2.93 8.12 26.00
C SER A 466 1.97 8.06 24.81
N PRO A 467 1.81 6.89 24.16
CA PRO A 467 0.95 6.74 23.00
C PRO A 467 -0.52 6.99 23.35
N PRO A 468 -1.32 7.49 22.40
CA PRO A 468 -2.72 7.78 22.63
C PRO A 468 -3.53 6.50 22.91
N SER A 469 -4.59 6.64 23.71
CA SER A 469 -5.57 5.56 23.89
C SER A 469 -6.44 5.39 22.64
N ALA A 470 -7.06 4.21 22.50
CA ALA A 470 -7.91 3.86 21.37
C ALA A 470 -9.04 4.90 21.16
N SER A 471 -9.34 5.23 19.89
CA SER A 471 -10.46 6.10 19.56
C SER A 471 -11.80 5.45 19.99
N LYS A 472 -12.83 6.24 20.31
CA LYS A 472 -14.16 5.70 20.68
C LYS A 472 -14.75 4.80 19.59
N LYS A 473 -14.45 5.07 18.31
CA LYS A 473 -14.84 4.24 17.16
C LYS A 473 -14.08 2.90 17.14
N ALA A 474 -12.76 2.94 17.29
CA ALA A 474 -11.92 1.73 17.38
C ALA A 474 -12.28 0.87 18.60
N ALA A 475 -12.61 1.49 19.74
CA ALA A 475 -13.06 0.79 20.94
C ALA A 475 -14.39 0.05 20.72
N THR A 476 -15.29 0.58 19.90
CA THR A 476 -16.59 -0.05 19.60
C THR A 476 -16.42 -1.26 18.67
N ALA A 477 -15.47 -1.21 17.73
CA ALA A 477 -15.09 -2.35 16.87
C ALA A 477 -14.40 -3.46 17.69
N GLN A 478 -13.54 -3.09 18.64
CA GLN A 478 -12.87 -4.03 19.54
C GLN A 478 -13.85 -4.71 20.53
N GLN A 479 -14.86 -3.98 21.02
CA GLN A 479 -15.87 -4.51 21.95
C GLN A 479 -16.79 -5.57 21.33
N LYS A 480 -17.05 -5.55 20.01
CA LYS A 480 -17.85 -6.58 19.35
C LYS A 480 -17.14 -7.94 19.24
N GLN A 481 -15.81 -7.99 19.39
CA GLN A 481 -15.02 -9.22 19.25
C GLN A 481 -14.41 -9.74 20.57
N GLN A 482 -14.30 -8.92 21.61
CA GLN A 482 -13.73 -9.32 22.90
C GLN A 482 -14.79 -9.45 24.01
N GLN A 483 -15.57 -10.54 23.97
CA GLN A 483 -16.20 -11.08 25.19
C GLN A 483 -15.18 -11.88 26.00
N LYS A 484 -14.14 -11.25 26.55
CA LYS A 484 -13.44 -11.80 27.72
C LYS A 484 -12.65 -10.73 28.46
N LYS A 485 -12.91 -10.66 29.78
CA LYS A 485 -12.40 -9.70 30.75
C LYS A 485 -10.87 -9.76 30.89
N THR A 486 -10.16 -8.76 30.39
CA THR A 486 -8.88 -8.28 30.92
C THR A 486 -8.78 -6.76 30.74
N PRO A 487 -8.14 -6.03 31.67
CA PRO A 487 -8.15 -4.57 31.67
C PRO A 487 -7.39 -4.02 30.46
N THR A 488 -7.96 -2.96 29.91
CA THR A 488 -7.53 -2.10 28.80
C THR A 488 -6.02 -1.95 28.63
N ASN A 489 -5.44 -2.66 27.65
CA ASN A 489 -4.16 -2.29 27.05
C ASN A 489 -4.44 -1.56 25.73
N THR A 490 -3.88 -0.37 25.60
CA THR A 490 -3.97 0.56 24.48
C THR A 490 -3.22 0.03 23.25
N ASN A 491 -3.74 -1.04 22.64
CA ASN A 491 -3.19 -1.60 21.41
C ASN A 491 -3.76 -0.88 20.18
N THR A 492 -3.35 0.35 19.94
CA THR A 492 -3.85 1.12 18.79
C THR A 492 -2.72 1.84 18.07
N PRO A 493 -2.52 1.61 16.76
CA PRO A 493 -1.61 2.41 15.95
C PRO A 493 -2.16 3.84 15.82
N PHE A 494 -1.28 4.80 15.57
CA PHE A 494 -1.68 6.20 15.52
C PHE A 494 -0.90 6.97 14.44
N LEU A 495 -1.45 8.10 14.06
CA LEU A 495 -0.84 9.03 13.11
C LEU A 495 -0.27 10.20 13.87
N TRP A 496 0.95 10.61 13.54
CA TRP A 496 1.60 11.74 14.20
C TRP A 496 2.28 12.64 13.18
N GLN A 497 2.06 13.95 13.29
CA GLN A 497 2.72 14.95 12.43
C GLN A 497 4.24 15.05 12.67
N ALA A 498 4.75 14.53 13.79
CA ALA A 498 6.18 14.53 14.05
C ALA A 498 6.85 13.29 13.44
N PRO A 499 7.85 13.45 12.55
CA PRO A 499 8.59 12.33 11.98
C PRO A 499 9.61 11.73 12.96
N GLY A 500 9.96 10.45 12.73
CA GLY A 500 11.02 9.74 13.44
C GLY A 500 12.36 9.75 12.67
N SER A 501 13.43 9.30 13.32
CA SER A 501 14.77 9.26 12.71
C SER A 501 15.50 7.93 12.87
N SER A 502 15.02 7.00 13.71
CA SER A 502 15.78 5.79 14.05
C SER A 502 15.38 4.58 13.23
N ALA A 503 14.09 4.32 13.06
CA ALA A 503 13.62 3.16 12.30
C ALA A 503 12.33 3.51 11.57
N ILE A 504 12.45 4.11 10.38
CA ILE A 504 11.31 4.67 9.65
C ILE A 504 11.52 4.57 8.13
N LEU A 505 10.45 4.19 7.43
CA LEU A 505 10.37 4.25 5.97
C LEU A 505 9.78 5.59 5.54
N TYR A 506 10.50 6.36 4.72
CA TYR A 506 9.99 7.55 4.06
C TYR A 506 9.51 7.25 2.65
N SER A 507 8.39 7.87 2.26
CA SER A 507 7.91 7.80 0.88
C SER A 507 8.83 8.57 -0.08
N GLY A 508 9.19 7.99 -1.23
CA GLY A 508 10.10 8.64 -2.19
C GLY A 508 9.57 9.96 -2.73
N GLN A 509 8.25 10.08 -2.96
CA GLN A 509 7.68 11.36 -3.35
C GLN A 509 7.93 12.43 -2.29
N LYS A 510 7.79 12.08 -1.01
CA LYS A 510 7.98 12.99 0.11
C LYS A 510 9.46 13.30 0.36
N TRP A 511 10.34 12.34 0.07
CA TRP A 511 11.78 12.56 0.06
C TRP A 511 12.21 13.60 -0.98
N ARG A 512 11.64 13.56 -2.20
CA ARG A 512 11.89 14.60 -3.22
C ARG A 512 11.40 15.98 -2.79
N GLU A 513 10.22 16.05 -2.17
CA GLU A 513 9.72 17.30 -1.59
C GLU A 513 10.62 17.82 -0.48
N LEU A 514 11.10 16.94 0.41
CA LEU A 514 12.03 17.31 1.47
C LEU A 514 13.35 17.84 0.90
N HIS A 515 13.91 17.17 -0.10
CA HIS A 515 15.12 17.64 -0.78
C HIS A 515 14.94 19.02 -1.41
N ASN A 516 13.82 19.27 -2.09
CA ASN A 516 13.51 20.57 -2.67
C ASN A 516 13.37 21.65 -1.58
N LEU A 517 12.71 21.33 -0.46
CA LEU A 517 12.56 22.25 0.67
C LEU A 517 13.92 22.65 1.24
N VAL A 518 14.81 21.68 1.47
CA VAL A 518 16.14 21.95 2.01
C VAL A 518 16.95 22.80 1.03
N SER A 519 17.00 22.42 -0.25
CA SER A 519 17.71 23.17 -1.29
C SER A 519 17.29 24.64 -1.34
N LYS A 520 15.99 24.94 -1.45
CA LYS A 520 15.49 26.32 -1.49
C LYS A 520 15.68 27.07 -0.17
N SER A 521 15.56 26.38 0.96
CA SER A 521 15.77 27.02 2.27
C SER A 521 17.22 27.46 2.48
N LEU A 522 18.19 26.65 2.01
CA LEU A 522 19.61 26.98 2.07
C LEU A 522 19.98 28.10 1.11
N GLU A 523 19.48 28.06 -0.13
CA GLU A 523 19.64 29.14 -1.10
C GLU A 523 19.14 30.48 -0.54
N PHE A 524 17.93 30.48 0.04
CA PHE A 524 17.36 31.66 0.67
C PHE A 524 18.20 32.15 1.86
N ALA A 525 18.65 31.25 2.74
CA ALA A 525 19.46 31.60 3.90
C ALA A 525 20.81 32.24 3.50
N HIS A 526 21.49 31.67 2.50
CA HIS A 526 22.74 32.21 1.98
C HIS A 526 22.56 33.60 1.35
N HIS A 527 21.48 33.83 0.60
CA HIS A 527 21.19 35.16 0.06
C HIS A 527 20.94 36.21 1.15
N GLN A 528 20.20 35.85 2.20
CA GLN A 528 19.88 36.77 3.29
C GLN A 528 21.07 37.07 4.21
N GLN A 529 22.05 36.17 4.34
CA GLN A 529 23.27 36.46 5.12
C GLN A 529 24.07 37.64 4.55
N HIS A 530 23.92 37.95 3.26
CA HIS A 530 24.56 39.09 2.62
C HIS A 530 23.79 40.41 2.77
N ASP A 531 22.47 40.37 3.02
CA ASP A 531 21.62 41.57 3.20
C ASP A 531 21.42 41.88 4.70
N SER A 532 22.02 42.96 5.16
CA SER A 532 22.19 43.30 6.59
C SER A 532 20.94 43.89 7.27
N SER A 533 19.74 43.76 6.69
CA SER A 533 18.51 44.35 7.21
C SER A 533 17.51 43.32 7.76
N THR A 534 17.27 43.40 9.08
CA THR A 534 16.13 42.83 9.83
C THR A 534 15.94 41.31 9.76
N ASN A 535 16.62 40.65 10.69
CA ASN A 535 16.81 39.22 10.92
C ASN A 535 15.55 38.35 11.23
N THR A 536 14.32 38.76 10.88
CA THR A 536 13.11 37.96 11.21
C THR A 536 13.07 36.65 10.41
N ALA A 537 13.50 36.69 9.15
CA ALA A 537 13.58 35.53 8.26
C ALA A 537 14.61 34.50 8.73
N LEU A 538 15.84 34.94 8.98
CA LEU A 538 16.94 34.13 9.54
C LEU A 538 16.57 33.55 10.91
N THR A 539 15.90 34.32 11.77
CA THR A 539 15.40 33.79 13.06
C THR A 539 14.40 32.66 12.87
N PHE A 540 13.52 32.72 11.86
CA PHE A 540 12.55 31.65 11.60
C PHE A 540 13.21 30.33 11.19
N PHE A 541 14.26 30.39 10.35
CA PHE A 541 14.97 29.20 9.89
C PHE A 541 15.99 28.66 10.90
N THR A 542 16.52 29.50 11.79
CA THR A 542 17.47 29.10 12.84
C THR A 542 16.79 28.68 14.14
N GLN A 543 15.50 29.03 14.36
CA GLN A 543 14.76 28.57 15.52
C GLN A 543 14.54 27.05 15.44
N LYS A 544 15.16 26.32 16.37
CA LYS A 544 14.98 24.88 16.50
C LYS A 544 13.70 24.54 17.25
N GLN A 545 12.97 23.57 16.70
CA GLN A 545 11.85 22.94 17.38
C GLN A 545 12.19 21.54 17.85
N ILE A 546 13.14 20.88 17.18
CA ILE A 546 13.62 19.55 17.53
C ILE A 546 14.82 19.64 18.46
N SER A 547 14.85 18.76 19.46
CA SER A 547 15.98 18.63 20.38
C SER A 547 17.26 18.23 19.64
N LYS A 548 18.42 18.73 20.10
CA LYS A 548 19.75 18.34 19.62
C LYS A 548 20.08 16.84 19.86
N HIS A 549 19.19 16.10 20.52
CA HIS A 549 19.26 14.64 20.60
C HIS A 549 19.03 13.94 19.25
N TYR A 550 18.29 14.58 18.35
CA TYR A 550 17.95 14.06 17.02
C TYR A 550 18.78 14.75 15.94
N PRO A 551 19.01 14.11 14.78
CA PRO A 551 19.79 14.70 13.69
C PRO A 551 19.13 15.96 13.13
N SER A 552 19.96 16.91 12.68
CA SER A 552 19.54 18.22 12.14
C SER A 552 18.53 18.14 10.99
N TRP A 553 18.67 17.15 10.10
CA TRP A 553 17.76 17.00 8.95
C TRP A 553 16.29 16.78 9.35
N LEU A 554 16.04 16.25 10.56
CA LEU A 554 14.70 15.97 11.06
C LEU A 554 13.89 17.26 11.22
N GLU A 555 14.56 18.39 11.50
CA GLU A 555 13.92 19.71 11.61
C GLU A 555 13.28 20.11 10.28
N HIS A 556 13.95 19.83 9.16
CA HIS A 556 13.40 20.06 7.83
C HIS A 556 12.24 19.12 7.51
N ALA A 557 12.32 17.85 7.92
CA ALA A 557 11.23 16.89 7.77
C ALA A 557 9.99 17.32 8.56
N LEU A 558 10.16 17.81 9.79
CA LEU A 558 9.07 18.36 10.60
C LEU A 558 8.47 19.61 9.95
N ARG A 559 9.28 20.53 9.44
CA ARG A 559 8.80 21.73 8.73
C ARG A 559 7.96 21.35 7.51
N LEU A 560 8.39 20.35 6.73
CA LEU A 560 7.61 19.83 5.61
C LEU A 560 6.28 19.23 6.09
N ALA A 561 6.32 18.40 7.12
CA ALA A 561 5.12 17.77 7.68
C ALA A 561 4.09 18.80 8.18
N ARG A 562 4.58 19.88 8.82
CA ARG A 562 3.74 20.99 9.29
C ARG A 562 3.19 21.81 8.14
N ALA A 563 4.00 22.14 7.13
CA ALA A 563 3.56 22.93 5.98
C ALA A 563 2.51 22.21 5.13
N ARG A 564 2.62 20.88 5.01
CA ARG A 564 1.76 20.08 4.14
C ARG A 564 0.65 19.32 4.85
N GLY A 565 0.67 19.29 6.19
CA GLY A 565 -0.23 18.43 6.96
C GLY A 565 0.05 16.95 6.71
N TYR A 566 1.33 16.56 6.60
CA TYR A 566 1.72 15.15 6.48
C TYR A 566 1.85 14.49 7.85
N PHE A 567 1.69 13.17 7.85
CA PHE A 567 1.77 12.35 9.06
C PHE A 567 2.62 11.12 8.84
N THR A 568 3.23 10.67 9.92
CA THR A 568 3.91 9.39 10.02
C THR A 568 3.00 8.39 10.73
N LEU A 569 2.91 7.17 10.18
CA LEU A 569 2.23 6.06 10.83
C LEU A 569 3.14 5.47 11.91
N TYR A 570 2.63 5.36 13.13
CA TYR A 570 3.30 4.70 14.25
C TYR A 570 2.58 3.40 14.63
N PRO A 571 3.34 2.32 14.89
CA PRO A 571 2.77 1.05 15.31
C PRO A 571 2.18 1.18 16.71
N SER A 572 1.29 0.24 17.06
CA SER A 572 0.83 0.13 18.43
C SER A 572 1.97 -0.37 19.35
N PRO A 573 1.87 -0.20 20.68
CA PRO A 573 2.90 -0.69 21.61
C PRO A 573 3.17 -2.20 21.51
N GLN A 574 2.16 -3.03 21.19
CA GLN A 574 2.34 -4.46 21.02
C GLN A 574 2.99 -4.80 19.66
N THR A 575 2.56 -4.13 18.59
CA THR A 575 3.17 -4.32 17.28
C THR A 575 4.63 -3.88 17.31
N ALA A 576 4.95 -2.72 17.90
CA ALA A 576 6.33 -2.20 18.00
C ALA A 576 7.34 -3.21 18.58
N ARG A 577 6.95 -3.97 19.61
CA ARG A 577 7.76 -5.06 20.21
C ARG A 577 8.16 -6.16 19.24
N ASN A 578 7.40 -6.31 18.16
CA ASN A 578 7.65 -7.32 17.13
C ASN A 578 8.25 -6.72 15.86
N LEU A 579 8.65 -5.44 15.86
CA LEU A 579 9.23 -4.75 14.70
C LEU A 579 10.68 -4.34 14.92
N ALA A 580 10.90 -3.41 15.84
CA ALA A 580 12.21 -2.82 16.07
C ALA A 580 12.33 -2.31 17.51
N THR A 581 13.55 -2.36 18.03
CA THR A 581 13.92 -1.69 19.27
C THR A 581 15.10 -0.76 19.02
N VAL A 582 15.17 0.33 19.77
CA VAL A 582 16.25 1.30 19.69
C VAL A 582 16.93 1.37 21.03
N HIS A 583 18.18 0.91 21.04
CA HIS A 583 18.97 0.81 22.25
C HIS A 583 19.64 2.16 22.59
N ASN A 584 19.71 2.50 23.87
CA ASN A 584 20.25 3.78 24.34
C ASN A 584 21.60 3.66 25.05
N GLU A 585 22.08 2.43 25.27
CA GLU A 585 23.31 2.08 25.98
C GLU A 585 24.59 2.63 25.30
N LEU A 586 24.61 2.67 23.96
CA LEU A 586 25.67 3.25 23.16
C LEU A 586 25.24 4.52 22.41
N TYR A 587 24.22 5.23 22.91
CA TYR A 587 23.79 6.48 22.31
C TYR A 587 24.93 7.51 22.26
N ARG A 588 25.05 8.18 21.11
CA ARG A 588 25.87 9.38 20.93
C ARG A 588 25.04 10.47 20.27
N ALA A 589 25.29 11.71 20.67
CA ALA A 589 24.74 12.87 19.98
C ALA A 589 25.14 12.85 18.49
N PRO A 590 24.25 13.30 17.59
CA PRO A 590 24.58 13.54 16.19
C PRO A 590 25.86 14.35 16.03
N GLU A 591 26.61 14.08 14.97
CA GLU A 591 27.97 14.62 14.81
C GLU A 591 28.00 16.15 14.85
N GLU A 592 27.00 16.80 14.25
CA GLU A 592 26.82 18.24 14.23
C GLU A 592 26.66 18.88 15.63
N TYR A 593 26.34 18.09 16.66
CA TYR A 593 26.12 18.57 18.02
C TYR A 593 27.17 18.07 19.02
N ARG A 594 28.19 17.33 18.56
CA ARG A 594 29.19 16.75 19.46
C ARG A 594 29.98 17.79 20.26
N GLN A 595 30.26 18.95 19.67
CA GLN A 595 31.01 20.01 20.35
C GLN A 595 30.23 20.57 21.56
N ASP A 596 28.89 20.65 21.44
CA ASP A 596 28.01 21.10 22.53
C ASP A 596 27.94 20.06 23.67
N ASP A 597 28.03 18.77 23.33
CA ASP A 597 27.98 17.65 24.28
C ASP A 597 29.21 17.62 25.20
N HIS A 598 30.38 18.00 24.69
CA HIS A 598 31.63 18.08 25.48
C HIS A 598 31.72 19.31 26.40
N LEU A 599 30.96 20.38 26.13
CA LEU A 599 30.93 21.60 26.94
C LEU A 599 29.99 21.49 28.16
N GLY A 600 29.04 20.55 28.14
CA GLY A 600 28.21 20.20 29.28
C GLY A 600 28.84 19.06 30.08
N GLY A 601 29.76 19.34 31.00
CA GLY A 601 30.46 18.36 31.87
C GLY A 601 29.58 17.57 32.85
N THR A 602 28.33 17.29 32.51
CA THR A 602 27.42 16.43 33.25
C THR A 602 27.21 15.17 32.41
N GLU A 603 27.51 13.99 32.97
CA GLU A 603 27.05 12.70 32.42
C GLU A 603 25.62 12.88 31.85
N PRO A 604 25.36 12.50 30.58
CA PRO A 604 24.07 12.77 29.97
C PRO A 604 22.98 12.08 30.80
N LYS A 605 22.11 12.88 31.44
CA LYS A 605 20.92 12.41 32.18
C LYS A 605 20.03 11.48 31.34
N TYR A 606 20.24 11.44 30.03
CA TYR A 606 19.63 10.51 29.07
C TYR A 606 19.98 9.02 29.31
N ARG A 607 21.06 8.70 30.05
CA ARG A 607 21.42 7.32 30.41
C ARG A 607 20.54 6.73 31.53
N GLN A 608 19.89 7.57 32.33
CA GLN A 608 19.09 7.11 33.47
C GLN A 608 17.64 6.90 33.05
N GLN A 609 17.23 5.63 32.96
CA GLN A 609 15.85 5.17 32.82
C GLN A 609 15.11 5.63 31.55
N LYS A 610 15.38 4.93 30.43
CA LYS A 610 14.37 4.77 29.37
C LYS A 610 13.98 3.31 29.33
N ASP A 611 12.69 3.01 29.48
CA ASP A 611 12.18 1.66 29.31
C ASP A 611 12.38 1.26 27.84
N GLU A 612 13.41 0.46 27.58
CA GLU A 612 13.64 -0.11 26.25
C GLU A 612 12.56 -1.16 25.96
N ILE A 613 12.04 -1.10 24.74
CA ILE A 613 11.05 -2.07 24.30
C ILE A 613 11.81 -3.35 23.93
N SER A 614 11.73 -4.38 24.77
CA SER A 614 12.34 -5.68 24.44
C SER A 614 11.64 -6.34 23.25
N LEU A 615 12.43 -6.79 22.28
CA LEU A 615 11.92 -7.52 21.13
C LEU A 615 11.30 -8.85 21.59
N SER A 616 10.11 -9.13 21.09
CA SER A 616 9.41 -10.38 21.34
C SER A 616 9.39 -11.24 20.07
N PRO A 617 9.77 -12.53 20.15
CA PRO A 617 9.67 -13.44 19.01
C PRO A 617 8.21 -13.89 18.84
N GLY A 618 7.38 -13.00 18.26
CA GLY A 618 5.99 -13.28 17.94
C GLY A 618 5.75 -13.33 16.42
N LEU A 619 4.69 -14.02 16.00
CA LEU A 619 4.21 -13.88 14.62
C LEU A 619 3.67 -12.46 14.41
N LEU A 620 3.78 -11.97 13.18
CA LEU A 620 3.36 -10.61 12.84
C LEU A 620 1.87 -10.39 13.15
N LEU A 621 1.01 -11.30 12.70
CA LEU A 621 -0.45 -11.15 12.85
C LEU A 621 -0.91 -11.13 14.30
N ASP A 622 -0.26 -11.91 15.18
CA ASP A 622 -0.60 -11.97 16.60
C ASP A 622 -0.36 -10.63 17.31
N SER A 623 0.50 -9.78 16.73
CA SER A 623 0.82 -8.45 17.25
C SER A 623 -0.11 -7.35 16.74
N LEU A 624 -0.86 -7.62 15.66
CA LEU A 624 -1.74 -6.66 15.03
C LEU A 624 -3.12 -6.66 15.70
N PRO A 625 -3.82 -5.53 15.70
CA PRO A 625 -5.19 -5.46 16.21
C PRO A 625 -6.14 -6.34 15.38
N THR A 626 -7.34 -6.59 15.92
CA THR A 626 -8.48 -7.13 15.15
C THR A 626 -8.18 -8.42 14.36
N GLY A 627 -7.42 -9.35 14.94
CA GLY A 627 -7.17 -10.66 14.33
C GLY A 627 -6.25 -10.62 13.10
N GLY A 628 -5.28 -9.69 13.08
CA GLY A 628 -4.28 -9.60 12.00
C GLY A 628 -4.53 -8.50 10.96
N ASN A 629 -5.62 -7.74 11.09
CA ASN A 629 -5.96 -6.66 10.17
C ASN A 629 -5.28 -5.34 10.59
N LEU A 630 -4.80 -4.61 9.59
CA LEU A 630 -4.35 -3.23 9.78
C LEU A 630 -5.58 -2.33 9.99
N LEU A 631 -5.47 -1.38 10.93
CA LEU A 631 -6.57 -0.47 11.24
C LEU A 631 -6.71 0.56 10.11
N PRO A 632 -7.90 0.87 9.59
CA PRO A 632 -8.06 1.92 8.59
C PRO A 632 -7.63 3.29 9.12
N PHE A 633 -7.10 4.16 8.25
CA PHE A 633 -6.65 5.51 8.63
C PHE A 633 -7.72 6.33 9.37
N GLY A 634 -8.98 6.24 8.94
CA GLY A 634 -10.09 6.98 9.55
C GLY A 634 -10.41 6.60 11.00
N ASP A 635 -9.95 5.43 11.46
CA ASP A 635 -10.19 4.94 12.81
C ASP A 635 -9.01 5.17 13.77
N MET A 636 -7.85 5.59 13.24
CA MET A 636 -6.64 5.86 14.01
C MET A 636 -6.72 7.23 14.74
N PRO A 637 -6.20 7.33 15.98
CA PRO A 637 -5.95 8.62 16.61
C PRO A 637 -4.93 9.43 15.81
N LEU A 638 -5.23 10.73 15.62
CA LEU A 638 -4.35 11.68 14.96
C LEU A 638 -3.75 12.65 15.98
N LEU A 639 -2.43 12.84 15.93
CA LEU A 639 -1.68 13.71 16.81
C LEU A 639 -1.05 14.89 16.06
N ASP A 640 -1.13 16.08 16.65
CA ASP A 640 -0.34 17.24 16.21
C ASP A 640 1.15 17.05 16.49
N TRP A 641 2.01 17.93 15.98
CA TRP A 641 3.46 17.76 16.16
C TRP A 641 3.91 17.80 17.63
N GLU A 642 3.12 18.42 18.53
CA GLU A 642 3.38 18.40 19.97
C GLU A 642 2.95 17.10 20.66
N GLY A 643 2.20 16.23 19.98
CA GLY A 643 1.69 14.95 20.49
C GLY A 643 0.30 15.04 21.13
N ARG A 644 -0.46 16.12 20.89
CA ARG A 644 -1.85 16.26 21.35
C ARG A 644 -2.81 15.71 20.31
N THR A 645 -3.89 15.09 20.76
CA THR A 645 -4.96 14.60 19.88
C THR A 645 -5.63 15.74 19.13
N THR A 646 -5.83 15.57 17.83
CA THR A 646 -6.39 16.58 16.93
C THR A 646 -7.22 15.93 15.83
N SER A 647 -7.94 16.75 15.04
CA SER A 647 -8.70 16.29 13.88
C SER A 647 -8.00 16.68 12.56
N LEU A 648 -8.36 16.00 11.47
CA LEU A 648 -7.78 16.31 10.15
C LEU A 648 -8.03 17.78 9.73
N ALA A 649 -9.23 18.30 10.01
CA ALA A 649 -9.60 19.68 9.71
C ALA A 649 -8.74 20.70 10.49
N GLU A 650 -8.42 20.40 11.75
CA GLU A 650 -7.52 21.24 12.56
C GLU A 650 -6.08 21.19 12.04
N VAL A 651 -5.61 20.03 11.58
CA VAL A 651 -4.29 19.93 10.96
C VAL A 651 -4.24 20.77 9.68
N ASP A 652 -5.24 20.66 8.80
CA ASP A 652 -5.28 21.42 7.56
C ASP A 652 -5.32 22.94 7.82
N LYS A 653 -6.05 23.37 8.85
CA LYS A 653 -6.04 24.77 9.31
C LYS A 653 -4.66 25.21 9.79
N ARG A 654 -4.03 24.44 10.69
CA ARG A 654 -2.71 24.76 11.25
C ARG A 654 -1.60 24.73 10.21
N ALA A 655 -1.68 23.80 9.25
CA ALA A 655 -0.78 23.74 8.11
C ALA A 655 -0.89 25.03 7.30
N GLY A 656 -2.11 25.53 7.11
CA GLY A 656 -2.33 26.82 6.47
C GLY A 656 -1.72 28.01 7.19
N GLU A 657 -1.93 28.09 8.49
CA GLU A 657 -1.33 29.14 9.33
C GLU A 657 0.20 29.06 9.32
N PHE A 658 0.76 27.85 9.30
CA PHE A 658 2.20 27.62 9.20
C PHE A 658 2.75 28.07 7.85
N VAL A 659 2.10 27.72 6.73
CA VAL A 659 2.49 28.18 5.40
C VAL A 659 2.44 29.71 5.30
N ASP A 660 1.40 30.34 5.84
CA ASP A 660 1.31 31.81 5.88
C ASP A 660 2.43 32.43 6.71
N LYS A 661 2.86 31.78 7.81
CA LYS A 661 4.00 32.22 8.62
C LYS A 661 5.31 32.03 7.86
N PHE A 662 5.49 30.89 7.20
CA PHE A 662 6.66 30.58 6.38
C PHE A 662 6.82 31.61 5.26
N ARG A 663 5.75 31.87 4.49
CA ARG A 663 5.73 32.85 3.39
C ARG A 663 6.07 34.25 3.87
N ARG A 664 5.51 34.70 4.99
CA ARG A 664 5.88 35.98 5.60
C ARG A 664 7.35 36.04 5.99
N ALA A 665 7.90 34.94 6.50
CA ALA A 665 9.32 34.88 6.86
C ALA A 665 10.22 34.97 5.62
N VAL A 666 9.84 34.37 4.49
CA VAL A 666 10.60 34.50 3.23
C VAL A 666 10.33 35.79 2.45
N GLY A 667 9.52 36.71 3.00
CA GLY A 667 9.19 37.99 2.35
C GLY A 667 8.05 37.92 1.33
N CYS A 668 7.35 36.79 1.24
CA CYS A 668 6.20 36.59 0.37
C CYS A 668 4.90 36.97 1.08
N GLY A 669 3.97 37.60 0.35
CA GLY A 669 2.61 37.80 0.83
C GLY A 669 1.88 36.48 1.11
N LYS A 670 0.70 36.56 1.73
CA LYS A 670 -0.19 35.39 1.92
C LYS A 670 -0.48 34.74 0.56
N LEU A 671 -0.64 33.42 0.53
CA LEU A 671 -1.25 32.78 -0.64
C LEU A 671 -2.65 33.36 -0.78
N GLU A 672 -2.95 33.99 -1.93
CA GLU A 672 -4.34 34.22 -2.28
C GLU A 672 -5.02 32.86 -2.24
N LYS A 673 -6.18 32.77 -1.56
CA LYS A 673 -7.00 31.56 -1.61
C LYS A 673 -7.36 31.37 -3.07
N GLY A 674 -6.61 30.53 -3.78
CA GLY A 674 -6.87 30.21 -5.17
C GLY A 674 -8.32 29.77 -5.24
N LYS A 675 -9.12 30.48 -6.04
CA LYS A 675 -10.34 29.93 -6.61
C LYS A 675 -9.93 28.57 -7.16
N SER A 676 -10.40 27.50 -6.54
CA SER A 676 -10.49 26.22 -7.21
C SER A 676 -11.14 26.52 -8.55
N GLN A 677 -10.40 26.38 -9.65
CA GLN A 677 -11.00 26.23 -10.98
C GLN A 677 -11.78 24.91 -10.94
N ILE A 678 -12.97 25.00 -10.37
CA ILE A 678 -14.10 24.22 -10.82
C ILE A 678 -14.38 24.81 -12.19
N ASN A 679 -14.12 24.03 -13.24
CA ASN A 679 -14.74 24.29 -14.51
C ASN A 679 -16.24 24.12 -14.29
N GLU A 680 -16.92 25.22 -13.95
CA GLU A 680 -18.36 25.36 -14.15
C GLU A 680 -18.58 25.40 -15.66
N GLY A 681 -18.70 24.21 -16.25
CA GLY A 681 -19.57 24.04 -17.40
C GLY A 681 -20.99 24.03 -16.86
N GLU A 682 -21.77 25.04 -17.26
CA GLU A 682 -23.17 25.23 -16.96
C GLU A 682 -23.96 23.92 -17.10
N ASN A 683 -24.61 23.50 -16.01
CA ASN A 683 -25.94 22.89 -16.00
C ASN A 683 -26.45 22.95 -14.55
N GLU A 684 -27.38 23.89 -14.31
CA GLU A 684 -28.20 23.94 -13.09
C GLU A 684 -29.15 22.73 -13.07
N GLU A 685 -29.14 21.97 -11.98
CA GLU A 685 -30.33 21.49 -11.28
C GLU A 685 -29.90 20.89 -9.92
N ASP A 686 -30.37 21.54 -8.85
CA ASP A 686 -30.14 21.18 -7.44
C ASP A 686 -30.96 19.94 -7.06
N GLU A 687 -30.32 18.93 -6.45
CA GLU A 687 -31.00 18.02 -5.52
C GLU A 687 -30.08 17.61 -4.35
N GLU A 688 -30.69 17.64 -3.17
CA GLU A 688 -30.15 17.55 -1.81
C GLU A 688 -29.73 16.11 -1.46
N TYR A 689 -28.44 15.90 -1.20
CA TYR A 689 -27.92 14.71 -0.49
C TYR A 689 -26.88 15.13 0.55
N GLU A 690 -27.32 15.22 1.81
CA GLU A 690 -26.41 15.21 2.96
C GLU A 690 -25.80 13.81 3.09
N GLY A 691 -24.47 13.70 2.90
CA GLY A 691 -23.72 12.53 3.36
C GLY A 691 -22.57 12.08 2.47
N GLU A 692 -21.56 12.93 2.24
CA GLU A 692 -20.17 12.47 2.01
C GLU A 692 -19.23 13.68 2.00
N ILE A 693 -18.53 13.91 3.13
CA ILE A 693 -17.46 14.92 3.19
C ILE A 693 -16.24 14.32 2.46
N LEU A 694 -16.09 14.69 1.20
CA LEU A 694 -14.90 14.41 0.40
C LEU A 694 -13.65 14.99 1.09
N VAL A 695 -12.75 14.10 1.50
CA VAL A 695 -11.43 14.41 2.06
C VAL A 695 -10.54 14.95 0.94
N SER A 696 -10.66 16.23 0.60
CA SER A 696 -9.77 16.91 -0.37
C SER A 696 -9.01 18.09 0.26
N GLY A 697 -8.50 17.90 1.47
CA GLY A 697 -7.67 18.91 2.16
C GLY A 697 -6.18 18.89 1.77
N VAL A 698 -5.75 18.02 0.85
CA VAL A 698 -4.36 18.02 0.38
C VAL A 698 -4.14 19.28 -0.43
N ARG A 699 -3.37 20.23 0.10
CA ARG A 699 -3.06 21.47 -0.62
C ARG A 699 -2.33 21.13 -1.92
N ARG A 700 -3.04 21.28 -3.04
CA ARG A 700 -2.48 21.20 -4.39
C ARG A 700 -1.46 22.32 -4.53
N GLY A 701 -0.20 21.93 -4.72
CA GLY A 701 0.91 22.86 -4.79
C GLY A 701 2.25 22.17 -4.60
N GLY A 702 3.31 22.70 -5.17
CA GLY A 702 4.69 22.22 -4.93
C GLY A 702 5.30 22.86 -3.70
N VAL A 703 6.49 22.41 -3.28
CA VAL A 703 7.33 23.17 -2.33
C VAL A 703 7.63 24.58 -2.87
N GLU A 704 7.56 24.74 -4.19
CA GLU A 704 7.62 26.00 -4.91
C GLU A 704 6.68 27.06 -4.32
N ASP A 705 5.47 26.68 -3.94
CA ASP A 705 4.46 27.60 -3.42
C ASP A 705 4.76 28.10 -2.00
N LEU A 706 5.79 27.57 -1.34
CA LEU A 706 6.28 28.08 -0.06
C LEU A 706 7.20 29.30 -0.24
N PHE A 707 7.81 29.44 -1.43
CA PHE A 707 8.73 30.52 -1.76
C PHE A 707 8.07 31.52 -2.72
N CYS A 708 8.72 32.66 -2.96
CA CYS A 708 8.21 33.67 -3.88
C CYS A 708 8.53 33.22 -5.30
N ASN A 709 7.51 33.14 -6.16
CA ASN A 709 7.75 33.05 -7.60
C ASN A 709 8.41 34.38 -8.01
N ARG A 710 9.65 34.32 -8.46
CA ARG A 710 10.32 35.47 -9.07
C ARG A 710 9.92 35.60 -10.54
#